data_AF-A0A8H9WLK9-F1
#
_entry.id   AF-A0A8H9WLK9-F1
#
_cell.length_a   1.000
_cell.length_b   1.000
_cell.length_c   1.000
_cell.angle_alpha   90.00
_cell.angle_beta   90.00
_cell.angle_gamma   90.00
#
_symmetry.space_group_name_H-M   'P 1'
#
loop_
_entity.id
_entity.type
_entity.pdbx_description
1 polymer ?
#
loop_
_entity_poly.entity_id
_entity_poly.type
_entity_poly.pdbx_seq_one_letter_code
_entity_poly.pdbx_strand_id
1 'polypeptide(L)'
;MPQVNNGLLKRVVSTARLTLLIACEQLKDESLIQAVKKQAEKGVRIYLLLGDKDANKVAIDTLSGRCLIRTGVSQQGALVLVDHTTTQAEGLLLMSGQPLVSADQPSWGIQLERQQIDDSFRSFCKLFWENSNEEYLQQNQQQSRVQHPDGAVVTNHSHQLCGTLNDCLGDTLEHLQAATHSGFGASGDSWRLLLGTQSSEISKQARTGVVLSDNLIPSLLLSNEGNWLLPDQTDFSAANWCLKLSTQQSHKLEQAYDQAFEEAAWQYQAKTAIGECDYQQRLRFADQPGLECVVEDVREIELEDISTQSIDSFLSDDAKQLAFGVTAWQRSQLAHFIDYDVVVHPPYCPESAKADALYQDWENAEKDWQQRLELLNIAQSKIDQQQASIADKLRGFINGFLLGQEQSVKSLKQEIDTLKNWSVTTATPAEREQHRQRLESLQGQIRKRGADTEQALDKAKQNEFWEQRHSSLQKEVGEKSDLTRERTSDLEKLQSESPERRANVDQKFFENWVSAAEKLTDEQLDSVQLDDCESRDDKRKVIHKMTADKANSWKSSVKDKIWRKHYSAFDRCLADHEQGLKKIERDIEEAQKALDKSKAEQEQAEKALNEHGPSFVYQPKQTSDALAKQLRLTGNKSVESQFEWPSKELPAKGTELRTHQQDRYLVIFDEDQIDRAIQDAERLSAKIVCDKESANG
;
A
#
# COMPACT_ATOMS: atom_id res chain seq x y z
N MET A 1 8.88 -76.09 -23.98
CA MET A 1 9.40 -76.94 -22.88
C MET A 1 8.22 -77.34 -21.98
N PRO A 2 8.14 -78.54 -21.38
CA PRO A 2 6.94 -78.98 -20.69
C PRO A 2 6.85 -78.38 -19.27
N GLN A 3 5.74 -77.70 -18.97
CA GLN A 3 5.37 -77.38 -17.59
C GLN A 3 5.07 -78.67 -16.85
N VAL A 4 5.70 -78.87 -15.70
CA VAL A 4 5.44 -79.99 -14.80
C VAL A 4 4.24 -79.62 -13.95
N ASN A 5 3.16 -80.39 -14.10
CA ASN A 5 2.01 -80.33 -13.22
C ASN A 5 2.05 -81.46 -12.19
N ASN A 6 1.21 -81.35 -11.16
CA ASN A 6 1.08 -82.37 -10.13
C ASN A 6 0.71 -83.76 -10.70
N GLY A 7 -0.03 -83.82 -11.82
CA GLY A 7 -0.35 -85.06 -12.52
C GLY A 7 0.89 -85.82 -13.02
N LEU A 8 1.85 -85.11 -13.60
CA LEU A 8 3.13 -85.67 -14.03
C LEU A 8 3.96 -86.18 -12.84
N LEU A 9 4.03 -85.41 -11.76
CA LEU A 9 4.75 -85.80 -10.54
C LEU A 9 4.18 -87.07 -9.91
N LYS A 10 2.85 -87.15 -9.76
CA LYS A 10 2.18 -88.36 -9.29
C LYS A 10 2.44 -89.56 -10.18
N ARG A 11 2.47 -89.34 -11.50
CA ARG A 11 2.82 -90.39 -12.46
C ARG A 11 4.23 -90.90 -12.20
N VAL A 12 5.22 -90.01 -12.12
CA VAL A 12 6.62 -90.37 -11.83
C VAL A 12 6.72 -91.13 -10.49
N VAL A 13 6.13 -90.62 -9.41
CA VAL A 13 6.10 -91.31 -8.10
C VAL A 13 5.43 -92.68 -8.20
N SER A 14 4.36 -92.81 -8.98
CA SER A 14 3.63 -94.08 -9.14
C SER A 14 4.41 -95.15 -9.92
N THR A 15 5.42 -94.76 -10.69
CA THR A 15 6.29 -95.72 -11.42
C THR A 15 7.32 -96.39 -10.53
N ALA A 16 7.62 -95.83 -9.35
CA ALA A 16 8.63 -96.35 -8.44
C ALA A 16 8.33 -97.80 -8.00
N ARG A 17 9.32 -98.67 -8.13
CA ARG A 17 9.23 -100.10 -7.79
C ARG A 17 10.13 -100.50 -6.62
N LEU A 18 11.30 -99.87 -6.49
CA LEU A 18 12.31 -100.22 -5.49
C LEU A 18 12.63 -99.04 -4.57
N THR A 19 12.94 -97.88 -5.13
CA THR A 19 13.40 -96.70 -4.38
C THR A 19 12.78 -95.42 -4.90
N LEU A 20 12.40 -94.53 -3.98
CA LEU A 20 11.99 -93.15 -4.29
C LEU A 20 12.77 -92.20 -3.39
N LEU A 21 13.39 -91.19 -3.98
CA LEU A 21 14.09 -90.13 -3.25
C LEU A 21 13.48 -88.79 -3.65
N ILE A 22 13.11 -87.99 -2.65
CA ILE A 22 12.58 -86.65 -2.85
C ILE A 22 13.37 -85.69 -1.96
N ALA A 23 13.89 -84.62 -2.55
CA ALA A 23 14.54 -83.53 -1.85
C ALA A 23 13.86 -82.22 -2.21
N CYS A 24 13.40 -81.48 -1.20
CA CYS A 24 12.73 -80.21 -1.38
C CYS A 24 12.69 -79.42 -0.07
N GLU A 25 12.54 -78.09 -0.15
CA GLU A 25 12.37 -77.26 1.05
C GLU A 25 11.06 -77.58 1.79
N GLN A 26 9.95 -77.68 1.05
CA GLN A 26 8.63 -77.93 1.60
C GLN A 26 7.85 -78.96 0.78
N LEU A 27 7.20 -79.90 1.48
CA LEU A 27 6.26 -80.85 0.94
C LEU A 27 4.91 -80.69 1.67
N LYS A 28 3.95 -80.03 1.03
CA LYS A 28 2.63 -79.70 1.60
C LYS A 28 1.45 -80.20 0.77
N ASP A 29 1.66 -80.55 -0.49
CA ASP A 29 0.58 -81.08 -1.33
C ASP A 29 0.11 -82.44 -0.78
N GLU A 30 -1.08 -82.43 -0.16
CA GLU A 30 -1.70 -83.61 0.43
C GLU A 30 -1.84 -84.74 -0.59
N SER A 31 -2.14 -84.40 -1.83
CA SER A 31 -2.40 -85.40 -2.86
C SER A 31 -1.13 -86.13 -3.30
N LEU A 32 0.02 -85.45 -3.33
CA LEU A 32 1.33 -86.06 -3.51
C LEU A 32 1.76 -86.84 -2.27
N ILE A 33 1.54 -86.30 -1.06
CA ILE A 33 1.83 -87.00 0.21
C ILE A 33 1.09 -88.34 0.26
N GLN A 34 -0.19 -88.39 -0.13
CA GLN A 34 -0.94 -89.65 -0.21
C GLN A 34 -0.40 -90.61 -1.28
N ALA A 35 0.07 -90.09 -2.42
CA ALA A 35 0.70 -90.92 -3.45
C ALA A 35 2.00 -91.56 -2.95
N VAL A 36 2.84 -90.79 -2.25
CA VAL A 36 4.08 -91.27 -1.60
C VAL A 36 3.74 -92.33 -0.54
N LYS A 37 2.76 -92.06 0.32
CA LYS A 37 2.29 -93.03 1.33
C LYS A 37 1.87 -94.36 0.72
N LYS A 38 1.08 -94.31 -0.36
CA LYS A 38 0.62 -95.51 -1.07
C LYS A 38 1.78 -96.33 -1.65
N GLN A 39 2.86 -95.67 -2.09
CA GLN A 39 4.05 -96.37 -2.57
C GLN A 39 4.87 -96.99 -1.42
N ALA A 40 4.98 -96.29 -0.28
CA ALA A 40 5.61 -96.85 0.91
C ALA A 40 4.88 -98.10 1.40
N GLU A 41 3.53 -98.10 1.38
CA GLU A 41 2.70 -99.25 1.76
C GLU A 41 2.86 -100.45 0.82
N LYS A 42 3.33 -100.26 -0.41
CA LYS A 42 3.71 -101.34 -1.33
C LYS A 42 5.13 -101.88 -1.11
N GLY A 43 5.87 -101.34 -0.13
CA GLY A 43 7.23 -101.75 0.19
C GLY A 43 8.33 -101.03 -0.59
N VAL A 44 8.02 -99.93 -1.29
CA VAL A 44 9.05 -99.08 -1.92
C VAL A 44 9.84 -98.37 -0.82
N ARG A 45 11.17 -98.34 -0.93
CA ARG A 45 12.04 -97.63 0.04
C ARG A 45 12.05 -96.14 -0.30
N ILE A 46 11.52 -95.32 0.61
CA ILE A 46 11.35 -93.88 0.37
C ILE A 46 12.25 -93.07 1.30
N TYR A 47 13.04 -92.18 0.70
CA TYR A 47 13.94 -91.25 1.39
C TYR A 47 13.50 -89.82 1.12
N LEU A 48 13.21 -89.06 2.18
CA LEU A 48 12.75 -87.68 2.07
C LEU A 48 13.76 -86.74 2.73
N LEU A 49 14.33 -85.83 1.96
CA LEU A 49 15.16 -84.73 2.44
C LEU A 49 14.35 -83.43 2.43
N LEU A 50 13.98 -82.96 3.62
CA LEU A 50 13.12 -81.79 3.80
C LEU A 50 13.90 -80.62 4.42
N GLY A 51 13.38 -79.41 4.22
CA GLY A 51 13.89 -78.19 4.86
C GLY A 51 13.54 -78.12 6.35
N ASP A 52 12.98 -76.99 6.76
CA ASP A 52 12.54 -76.81 8.15
C ASP A 52 11.43 -77.80 8.57
N LYS A 53 11.51 -78.29 9.82
CA LYS A 53 10.59 -79.31 10.34
C LYS A 53 9.18 -78.78 10.55
N ASP A 54 9.04 -77.53 11.00
CA ASP A 54 7.74 -76.95 11.32
C ASP A 54 6.98 -76.67 10.02
N ALA A 55 7.70 -76.25 8.98
CA ALA A 55 7.14 -76.09 7.63
C ALA A 55 6.65 -77.41 7.01
N ASN A 56 7.20 -78.56 7.43
CA ASN A 56 6.94 -79.88 6.84
C ASN A 56 6.15 -80.83 7.75
N LYS A 57 5.56 -80.32 8.84
CA LYS A 57 4.89 -81.12 9.87
C LYS A 57 3.85 -82.11 9.31
N VAL A 58 3.02 -81.69 8.36
CA VAL A 58 1.98 -82.54 7.75
C VAL A 58 2.57 -83.75 7.02
N ALA A 59 3.65 -83.54 6.27
CA ALA A 59 4.35 -84.62 5.57
C ALA A 59 5.03 -85.57 6.57
N ILE A 60 5.69 -85.03 7.60
CA ILE A 60 6.35 -85.81 8.65
C ILE A 60 5.31 -86.66 9.41
N ASP A 61 4.20 -86.06 9.84
CA ASP A 61 3.13 -86.74 10.56
C ASP A 61 2.51 -87.89 9.75
N THR A 62 2.38 -87.70 8.43
CA THR A 62 1.74 -88.70 7.57
C THR A 62 2.68 -89.83 7.14
N LEU A 63 3.96 -89.52 6.90
CA LEU A 63 4.91 -90.41 6.23
C LEU A 63 5.95 -91.03 7.17
N SER A 64 6.19 -90.45 8.35
CA SER A 64 7.09 -91.05 9.34
C SER A 64 6.59 -92.44 9.75
N GLY A 65 7.51 -93.36 10.10
CA GLY A 65 7.20 -94.77 10.32
C GLY A 65 7.02 -95.60 9.06
N ARG A 66 6.87 -94.99 7.87
CA ARG A 66 6.82 -95.67 6.55
C ARG A 66 7.97 -95.27 5.63
N CYS A 67 8.42 -94.02 5.73
CA CYS A 67 9.52 -93.45 4.97
C CYS A 67 10.66 -93.04 5.92
N LEU A 68 11.89 -92.99 5.42
CA LEU A 68 13.00 -92.38 6.16
C LEU A 68 13.04 -90.89 5.81
N ILE A 69 12.78 -90.04 6.80
CA ILE A 69 12.69 -88.59 6.61
C ILE A 69 13.83 -87.92 7.37
N ARG A 70 14.50 -86.96 6.73
CA ARG A 70 15.49 -86.11 7.37
C ARG A 70 15.23 -84.64 7.06
N THR A 71 15.42 -83.78 8.05
CA THR A 71 15.12 -82.34 8.00
C THR A 71 16.35 -81.49 8.33
N GLY A 72 16.27 -80.19 8.05
CA GLY A 72 17.25 -79.20 8.47
C GLY A 72 18.24 -78.74 7.40
N VAL A 73 18.03 -79.11 6.13
CA VAL A 73 18.82 -78.60 5.00
C VAL A 73 17.97 -77.61 4.22
N SER A 74 18.36 -76.33 4.23
CA SER A 74 17.72 -75.33 3.39
C SER A 74 18.04 -75.59 1.91
N GLN A 75 17.01 -75.63 1.09
CA GLN A 75 17.07 -76.06 -0.31
C GLN A 75 16.30 -75.11 -1.22
N GLN A 76 16.81 -74.92 -2.44
CA GLN A 76 16.12 -74.23 -3.53
C GLN A 76 15.89 -75.19 -4.69
N GLY A 77 14.69 -75.12 -5.28
CA GLY A 77 14.21 -76.13 -6.22
C GLY A 77 13.89 -77.46 -5.53
N ALA A 78 13.70 -78.51 -6.32
CA ALA A 78 13.48 -79.87 -5.80
C ALA A 78 14.03 -80.94 -6.73
N LEU A 79 14.38 -82.09 -6.14
CA LEU A 79 14.86 -83.28 -6.84
C LEU A 79 13.93 -84.45 -6.54
N VAL A 80 13.57 -85.19 -7.59
CA VAL A 80 12.87 -86.48 -7.48
C VAL A 80 13.66 -87.52 -8.25
N LEU A 81 14.09 -88.60 -7.57
CA LEU A 81 14.75 -89.75 -8.18
C LEU A 81 13.94 -91.02 -7.94
N VAL A 82 13.74 -91.79 -8.99
CA VAL A 82 13.03 -93.07 -8.97
C VAL A 82 13.98 -94.17 -9.42
N ASP A 83 14.01 -95.27 -8.66
CA ASP A 83 14.71 -96.51 -8.99
C ASP A 83 16.15 -96.31 -9.50
N HIS A 84 16.89 -95.39 -8.86
CA HIS A 84 18.22 -94.92 -9.27
C HIS A 84 19.25 -96.04 -9.53
N THR A 85 19.17 -97.16 -8.81
CA THR A 85 20.07 -98.32 -8.99
C THR A 85 19.69 -99.25 -10.14
N THR A 86 18.58 -99.01 -10.83
CA THR A 86 18.07 -99.88 -11.90
C THR A 86 18.31 -99.30 -13.29
N THR A 87 18.07 -100.11 -14.32
CA THR A 87 18.03 -99.66 -15.72
C THR A 87 16.82 -98.78 -16.05
N GLN A 88 15.83 -98.69 -15.15
CA GLN A 88 14.62 -97.87 -15.28
C GLN A 88 14.68 -96.60 -14.43
N ALA A 89 15.89 -96.13 -14.10
CA ALA A 89 16.05 -94.94 -13.29
C ALA A 89 15.46 -93.71 -14.00
N GLU A 90 14.64 -92.96 -13.28
CA GLU A 90 14.13 -91.68 -13.71
C GLU A 90 14.57 -90.60 -12.71
N GLY A 91 15.02 -89.47 -13.22
CA GLY A 91 15.31 -88.29 -12.41
C GLY A 91 14.59 -87.07 -12.95
N LEU A 92 14.03 -86.28 -12.06
CA LEU A 92 13.33 -85.05 -12.37
C LEU A 92 13.82 -83.96 -11.42
N LEU A 93 14.30 -82.87 -12.00
CA LEU A 93 14.70 -81.67 -11.27
C LEU A 93 13.64 -80.60 -11.49
N LEU A 94 13.12 -80.01 -10.43
CA LEU A 94 12.10 -78.96 -10.45
C LEU A 94 12.75 -77.64 -10.04
N MET A 95 12.64 -76.63 -10.88
CA MET A 95 13.31 -75.33 -10.69
C MET A 95 12.54 -74.45 -9.70
N SER A 96 11.27 -74.74 -9.44
CA SER A 96 10.50 -74.11 -8.37
C SER A 96 9.90 -75.16 -7.44
N GLY A 97 9.94 -74.90 -6.13
CA GLY A 97 9.39 -75.80 -5.10
C GLY A 97 7.86 -75.78 -4.97
N GLN A 98 7.19 -74.89 -5.71
CA GLN A 98 5.74 -74.69 -5.65
C GLN A 98 4.87 -75.91 -6.01
N PRO A 99 5.23 -76.82 -6.95
CA PRO A 99 4.34 -77.93 -7.32
C PRO A 99 4.29 -79.01 -6.22
N LEU A 100 5.21 -78.96 -5.25
CA LEU A 100 5.22 -79.82 -4.05
C LEU A 100 4.46 -79.17 -2.88
N VAL A 101 4.12 -77.89 -3.00
CA VAL A 101 3.41 -77.10 -1.99
C VAL A 101 1.93 -76.94 -2.35
N SER A 102 1.62 -76.65 -3.61
CA SER A 102 0.24 -76.48 -4.11
C SER A 102 0.07 -77.13 -5.48
N ALA A 103 -1.09 -77.77 -5.71
CA ALA A 103 -1.41 -78.46 -6.95
C ALA A 103 -1.62 -77.53 -8.15
N ASP A 104 -1.94 -76.26 -7.91
CA ASP A 104 -2.42 -75.30 -8.91
C ASP A 104 -1.31 -74.44 -9.54
N GLN A 105 -0.06 -74.57 -9.06
CA GLN A 105 1.05 -73.78 -9.56
C GLN A 105 1.95 -74.62 -10.48
N PRO A 106 2.01 -74.32 -11.79
CA PRO A 106 2.91 -75.02 -12.71
C PRO A 106 4.37 -74.71 -12.38
N SER A 107 5.24 -75.70 -12.58
CA SER A 107 6.68 -75.55 -12.37
C SER A 107 7.46 -75.95 -13.59
N TRP A 108 8.65 -75.38 -13.74
CA TRP A 108 9.64 -75.86 -14.68
C TRP A 108 10.32 -77.09 -14.13
N GLY A 109 10.41 -78.14 -14.94
CA GLY A 109 11.23 -79.28 -14.61
C GLY A 109 11.93 -79.87 -15.81
N ILE A 110 13.06 -80.51 -15.54
CA ILE A 110 13.89 -81.16 -16.55
C ILE A 110 14.13 -82.61 -16.15
N GLN A 111 13.96 -83.50 -17.13
CA GLN A 111 14.30 -84.90 -16.96
C GLN A 111 15.82 -85.05 -17.02
N LEU A 112 16.38 -85.72 -16.02
CA LEU A 112 17.81 -85.93 -15.88
C LEU A 112 18.28 -87.09 -16.77
N GLU A 113 19.44 -86.91 -17.38
CA GLU A 113 20.17 -87.96 -18.06
C GLU A 113 20.87 -88.89 -17.05
N ARG A 114 21.30 -90.08 -17.47
CA ARG A 114 21.84 -91.10 -16.56
C ARG A 114 23.00 -90.59 -15.69
N GLN A 115 23.95 -89.87 -16.28
CA GLN A 115 25.08 -89.30 -15.54
C GLN A 115 24.63 -88.25 -14.52
N GLN A 116 23.68 -87.39 -14.91
CA GLN A 116 23.10 -86.37 -14.04
C GLN A 116 22.31 -86.98 -12.87
N ILE A 117 21.65 -88.12 -13.08
CA ILE A 117 20.99 -88.91 -12.01
C ILE A 117 22.03 -89.40 -11.01
N ASP A 118 23.12 -89.99 -11.48
CA ASP A 118 24.16 -90.54 -10.62
C ASP A 118 24.86 -89.42 -9.80
N ASP A 119 25.10 -88.25 -10.41
CA ASP A 119 25.65 -87.08 -9.71
C ASP A 119 24.67 -86.49 -8.70
N SER A 120 23.41 -86.29 -9.10
CA SER A 120 22.37 -85.75 -8.20
C SER A 120 22.09 -86.70 -7.03
N PHE A 121 22.19 -88.01 -7.24
CA PHE A 121 22.08 -89.01 -6.18
C PHE A 121 23.22 -88.88 -5.16
N ARG A 122 24.46 -88.64 -5.60
CA ARG A 122 25.60 -88.41 -4.69
C ARG A 122 25.43 -87.14 -3.89
N SER A 123 25.01 -86.04 -4.53
CA SER A 123 24.67 -84.79 -3.84
C SER A 123 23.55 -85.00 -2.82
N PHE A 124 22.49 -85.72 -3.20
CA PHE A 124 21.42 -86.11 -2.29
C PHE A 124 21.97 -86.88 -1.09
N CYS A 125 22.80 -87.90 -1.30
CA CYS A 125 23.36 -88.69 -0.22
C CYS A 125 24.24 -87.84 0.70
N LYS A 126 25.02 -86.92 0.15
CA LYS A 126 25.82 -85.97 0.94
C LYS A 126 24.92 -85.12 1.82
N LEU A 127 23.92 -84.47 1.24
CA LEU A 127 23.02 -83.60 2.00
C LEU A 127 22.20 -84.39 3.04
N PHE A 128 21.67 -85.54 2.62
CA PHE A 128 20.82 -86.40 3.43
C PHE A 128 21.58 -87.07 4.58
N TRP A 129 22.79 -87.59 4.33
CA TRP A 129 23.55 -88.29 5.37
C TRP A 129 24.45 -87.37 6.18
N GLU A 130 24.93 -86.29 5.57
CA GLU A 130 25.97 -85.43 6.14
C GLU A 130 25.56 -84.02 6.55
N ASN A 131 24.52 -83.43 5.94
CA ASN A 131 24.14 -82.04 6.21
C ASN A 131 22.79 -81.91 6.94
N SER A 132 21.95 -82.94 6.95
CA SER A 132 20.69 -82.93 7.71
C SER A 132 20.92 -82.92 9.22
N ASN A 133 20.00 -82.32 9.95
CA ASN A 133 20.10 -82.16 11.40
C ASN A 133 19.28 -83.19 12.18
N GLU A 134 18.12 -83.58 11.66
CA GLU A 134 17.18 -84.45 12.38
C GLU A 134 16.74 -85.64 11.50
N GLU A 135 16.38 -86.74 12.13
CA GLU A 135 15.88 -87.96 11.47
C GLU A 135 14.56 -88.44 12.09
N TYR A 136 13.65 -88.89 11.23
CA TYR A 136 12.39 -89.52 11.59
C TYR A 136 12.26 -90.87 10.87
N LEU A 137 12.54 -91.94 11.62
CA LEU A 137 12.33 -93.32 11.18
C LEU A 137 11.07 -93.93 11.80
N GLN A 138 10.81 -93.63 13.08
CA GLN A 138 9.62 -94.07 13.80
C GLN A 138 8.54 -92.98 13.78
N GLN A 139 7.27 -93.38 13.85
CA GLN A 139 6.12 -92.48 13.76
C GLN A 139 6.25 -91.32 14.77
N ASN A 140 6.44 -90.11 14.25
CA ASN A 140 6.56 -88.84 14.98
C ASN A 140 7.64 -88.82 16.08
N GLN A 141 8.66 -89.68 15.99
CA GLN A 141 9.77 -89.69 16.93
C GLN A 141 11.03 -89.16 16.26
N GLN A 142 11.51 -88.02 16.77
CA GLN A 142 12.77 -87.42 16.35
C GLN A 142 13.95 -88.19 16.93
N GLN A 143 14.94 -88.48 16.10
CA GLN A 143 16.19 -89.14 16.47
C GLN A 143 17.40 -88.30 16.07
N SER A 144 18.51 -88.50 16.79
CA SER A 144 19.80 -87.91 16.44
C SER A 144 20.35 -88.54 15.17
N ARG A 145 20.94 -87.72 14.29
CA ARG A 145 21.52 -88.15 13.01
C ARG A 145 22.44 -89.37 13.16
N VAL A 146 22.21 -90.35 12.29
CA VAL A 146 23.12 -91.48 12.07
C VAL A 146 24.05 -91.19 10.89
N GLN A 147 25.34 -91.56 10.99
CA GLN A 147 26.28 -91.44 9.88
C GLN A 147 25.94 -92.41 8.75
N HIS A 148 26.40 -92.10 7.53
CA HIS A 148 26.19 -92.96 6.37
C HIS A 148 26.76 -94.38 6.62
N PRO A 149 26.04 -95.47 6.28
CA PRO A 149 26.48 -96.83 6.55
C PRO A 149 27.84 -97.20 5.94
N ASP A 150 28.17 -96.62 4.77
CA ASP A 150 29.39 -96.93 4.03
C ASP A 150 30.50 -95.87 4.21
N GLY A 151 30.38 -94.99 5.21
CA GLY A 151 31.35 -93.91 5.48
C GLY A 151 31.10 -92.64 4.66
N ALA A 152 32.12 -91.77 4.55
CA ALA A 152 31.98 -90.44 3.95
C ALA A 152 31.54 -90.49 2.48
N VAL A 153 30.55 -89.68 2.12
CA VAL A 153 30.02 -89.59 0.76
C VAL A 153 30.95 -88.71 -0.09
N VAL A 154 31.48 -89.29 -1.16
CA VAL A 154 32.29 -88.59 -2.17
C VAL A 154 31.39 -88.14 -3.32
N THR A 155 31.38 -86.82 -3.57
CA THR A 155 30.64 -86.20 -4.67
C THR A 155 31.59 -85.92 -5.84
N ASN A 156 31.12 -86.11 -7.08
CA ASN A 156 31.90 -85.80 -8.29
C ASN A 156 31.96 -84.29 -8.54
N HIS A 157 30.86 -83.61 -8.20
CA HIS A 157 30.68 -82.18 -8.35
C HIS A 157 30.04 -81.62 -7.07
N SER A 158 30.31 -80.36 -6.78
CA SER A 158 29.80 -79.68 -5.59
C SER A 158 28.61 -78.78 -5.87
N HIS A 159 28.28 -78.43 -7.12
CA HIS A 159 27.33 -77.35 -7.46
C HIS A 159 25.94 -77.40 -6.77
N GLN A 160 25.47 -78.56 -6.31
CA GLN A 160 24.20 -78.71 -5.56
C GLN A 160 24.35 -78.58 -4.03
N LEU A 161 25.57 -78.50 -3.50
CA LEU A 161 25.88 -78.44 -2.07
C LEU A 161 25.83 -76.99 -1.55
N CYS A 162 25.49 -76.85 -0.26
CA CYS A 162 25.40 -75.56 0.42
C CYS A 162 26.67 -74.73 0.25
N GLY A 163 26.55 -73.47 -0.19
CA GLY A 163 27.66 -72.52 -0.24
C GLY A 163 28.61 -72.64 -1.44
N THR A 164 28.41 -73.61 -2.34
CA THR A 164 29.41 -73.91 -3.39
C THR A 164 29.00 -73.52 -4.80
N LEU A 165 27.73 -73.14 -5.02
CA LEU A 165 27.21 -72.83 -6.35
C LEU A 165 27.94 -71.62 -6.97
N ASN A 166 28.19 -70.57 -6.19
CA ASN A 166 28.82 -69.35 -6.71
C ASN A 166 30.21 -69.64 -7.29
N ASP A 167 31.01 -70.45 -6.58
CA ASP A 167 32.34 -70.87 -7.03
C ASP A 167 32.27 -71.71 -8.31
N CYS A 168 31.22 -72.52 -8.46
CA CYS A 168 31.00 -73.35 -9.65
C CYS A 168 30.54 -72.55 -10.88
N LEU A 169 29.94 -71.38 -10.67
CA LEU A 169 29.44 -70.50 -11.73
C LEU A 169 30.45 -69.44 -12.18
N GLY A 170 31.58 -69.27 -11.50
CA GLY A 170 32.57 -68.21 -11.77
C GLY A 170 32.89 -68.03 -13.26
N ASP A 171 33.42 -69.06 -13.90
CA ASP A 171 33.81 -69.02 -15.32
C ASP A 171 32.60 -68.75 -16.25
N THR A 172 31.41 -69.26 -15.88
CA THR A 172 30.16 -69.07 -16.64
C THR A 172 29.67 -67.62 -16.55
N LEU A 173 29.77 -67.00 -15.37
CA LEU A 173 29.36 -65.61 -15.15
C LEU A 173 30.34 -64.62 -15.77
N GLU A 174 31.64 -64.95 -15.83
CA GLU A 174 32.64 -64.14 -16.53
C GLU A 174 32.44 -64.13 -18.04
N HIS A 175 32.01 -65.25 -18.63
CA HIS A 175 31.81 -65.43 -20.07
C HIS A 175 30.32 -65.56 -20.44
N LEU A 176 29.46 -64.84 -19.73
CA LEU A 176 28.02 -64.91 -19.93
C LEU A 176 27.62 -64.34 -21.30
N GLN A 177 26.77 -65.07 -22.02
CA GLN A 177 26.22 -64.63 -23.32
C GLN A 177 24.74 -64.27 -23.23
N ALA A 178 23.98 -65.04 -22.44
CA ALA A 178 22.57 -64.82 -22.24
C ALA A 178 22.11 -65.33 -20.87
N ALA A 179 21.13 -64.66 -20.27
CA ALA A 179 20.49 -65.09 -19.04
C ALA A 179 19.00 -64.76 -19.01
N THR A 180 18.29 -65.39 -18.08
CA THR A 180 16.89 -65.10 -17.76
C THR A 180 16.74 -64.65 -16.31
N HIS A 181 15.72 -63.82 -16.03
CA HIS A 181 15.34 -63.27 -14.71
C HIS A 181 16.35 -62.34 -14.03
N SER A 182 17.62 -62.70 -14.01
CA SER A 182 18.69 -61.89 -13.43
C SER A 182 20.03 -62.20 -14.10
N GLY A 183 21.00 -61.30 -13.95
CA GLY A 183 22.39 -61.56 -14.34
C GLY A 183 23.17 -62.38 -13.30
N PHE A 184 22.56 -62.73 -12.15
CA PHE A 184 23.22 -63.47 -11.05
C PHE A 184 24.58 -62.89 -10.61
N GLY A 185 24.76 -61.56 -10.72
CA GLY A 185 26.02 -60.89 -10.38
C GLY A 185 27.10 -60.95 -11.46
N ALA A 186 26.77 -61.39 -12.68
CA ALA A 186 27.67 -61.30 -13.84
C ALA A 186 28.15 -59.86 -14.07
N SER A 187 29.45 -59.72 -14.31
CA SER A 187 30.10 -58.45 -14.61
C SER A 187 29.95 -58.09 -16.09
N GLY A 188 29.62 -56.83 -16.37
CA GLY A 188 29.53 -56.30 -17.73
C GLY A 188 28.12 -56.38 -18.32
N ASP A 189 27.95 -55.72 -19.48
CA ASP A 189 26.64 -55.40 -20.07
C ASP A 189 26.47 -55.92 -21.51
N SER A 190 27.39 -56.76 -21.98
CA SER A 190 27.43 -57.23 -23.38
C SER A 190 26.56 -58.45 -23.66
N TRP A 191 25.87 -58.99 -22.65
CA TRP A 191 25.09 -60.21 -22.73
C TRP A 191 23.58 -59.94 -22.77
N ARG A 192 22.81 -60.86 -23.37
CA ARG A 192 21.36 -60.74 -23.55
C ARG A 192 20.61 -61.11 -22.26
N LEU A 193 19.64 -60.30 -21.85
CA LEU A 193 18.83 -60.58 -20.67
C LEU A 193 17.36 -60.67 -21.06
N LEU A 194 16.71 -61.75 -20.68
CA LEU A 194 15.27 -61.91 -20.85
C LEU A 194 14.59 -61.85 -19.49
N LEU A 195 13.74 -60.84 -19.28
CA LEU A 195 12.98 -60.65 -18.06
C LEU A 195 11.49 -60.91 -18.29
N GLY A 196 10.80 -61.29 -17.22
CA GLY A 196 9.33 -61.24 -17.21
C GLY A 196 8.85 -59.79 -17.29
N THR A 197 7.73 -59.54 -17.97
CA THR A 197 7.11 -58.20 -18.08
C THR A 197 6.73 -57.57 -16.74
N GLN A 198 6.57 -58.37 -15.69
CA GLN A 198 6.25 -57.95 -14.32
C GLN A 198 7.45 -58.04 -13.36
N SER A 199 8.67 -58.21 -13.88
CA SER A 199 9.86 -58.32 -13.03
C SER A 199 10.14 -57.01 -12.28
N SER A 200 10.43 -57.11 -10.99
CA SER A 200 10.88 -55.97 -10.17
C SER A 200 12.27 -55.46 -10.57
N GLU A 201 13.02 -56.23 -11.36
CA GLU A 201 14.40 -55.90 -11.75
C GLU A 201 14.49 -55.08 -13.04
N ILE A 202 13.36 -54.83 -13.72
CA ILE A 202 13.35 -54.10 -15.00
C ILE A 202 14.07 -52.75 -14.87
N SER A 203 13.75 -51.96 -13.85
CA SER A 203 14.33 -50.62 -13.67
C SER A 203 15.83 -50.64 -13.38
N LYS A 204 16.35 -51.70 -12.76
CA LYS A 204 17.78 -51.83 -12.43
C LYS A 204 18.60 -52.40 -13.59
N GLN A 205 17.97 -53.18 -14.45
CA GLN A 205 18.63 -53.95 -15.50
C GLN A 205 18.32 -53.42 -16.92
N ALA A 206 17.61 -52.30 -17.05
CA ALA A 206 17.23 -51.75 -18.33
C ALA A 206 18.44 -51.26 -19.13
N ARG A 207 18.86 -52.04 -20.13
CA ARG A 207 19.96 -51.74 -21.05
C ARG A 207 19.78 -52.43 -22.40
N THR A 208 20.61 -52.06 -23.36
CA THR A 208 20.64 -52.72 -24.67
C THR A 208 20.89 -54.22 -24.51
N GLY A 209 20.10 -55.03 -25.20
CA GLY A 209 20.12 -56.49 -25.06
C GLY A 209 19.16 -57.03 -24.00
N VAL A 210 18.40 -56.16 -23.30
CA VAL A 210 17.32 -56.58 -22.41
C VAL A 210 15.98 -56.56 -23.14
N VAL A 211 15.24 -57.65 -23.01
CA VAL A 211 13.89 -57.79 -23.56
C VAL A 211 12.93 -58.29 -22.49
N LEU A 212 11.65 -57.95 -22.62
CA LEU A 212 10.60 -58.42 -21.72
C LEU A 212 9.67 -59.38 -22.44
N SER A 213 9.46 -60.54 -21.85
CA SER A 213 8.57 -61.57 -22.37
C SER A 213 7.46 -61.89 -21.36
N ASP A 214 6.26 -62.14 -21.87
CA ASP A 214 5.15 -62.71 -21.07
C ASP A 214 5.28 -64.24 -20.94
N ASN A 215 6.17 -64.86 -21.71
CA ASN A 215 6.42 -66.28 -21.63
C ASN A 215 7.12 -66.61 -20.31
N LEU A 216 6.61 -67.64 -19.62
CA LEU A 216 7.32 -68.23 -18.49
C LEU A 216 8.58 -68.91 -19.03
N ILE A 217 9.76 -68.50 -18.55
CA ILE A 217 11.04 -69.11 -18.94
C ILE A 217 11.74 -69.57 -17.67
N PRO A 218 12.39 -70.75 -17.65
CA PRO A 218 13.19 -71.15 -16.49
C PRO A 218 14.40 -70.23 -16.30
N SER A 219 14.97 -70.23 -15.09
CA SER A 219 16.25 -69.58 -14.81
C SER A 219 17.39 -70.29 -15.52
N LEU A 220 17.96 -69.63 -16.52
CA LEU A 220 18.91 -70.16 -17.47
C LEU A 220 20.12 -69.23 -17.56
N LEU A 221 21.31 -69.81 -17.55
CA LEU A 221 22.57 -69.13 -17.90
C LEU A 221 23.17 -69.81 -19.13
N LEU A 222 23.48 -69.02 -20.14
CA LEU A 222 24.11 -69.46 -21.39
C LEU A 222 25.50 -68.85 -21.52
N SER A 223 26.50 -69.70 -21.71
CA SER A 223 27.91 -69.32 -21.79
C SER A 223 28.69 -70.33 -22.64
N ASN A 224 29.82 -69.89 -23.19
CA ASN A 224 30.78 -70.77 -23.85
C ASN A 224 31.36 -71.84 -22.92
N GLU A 225 31.42 -71.58 -21.60
CA GLU A 225 31.99 -72.49 -20.60
C GLU A 225 30.98 -73.53 -20.07
N GLY A 226 29.72 -73.38 -20.49
CA GLY A 226 28.64 -74.33 -20.21
C GLY A 226 27.34 -73.64 -19.83
N ASN A 227 26.23 -74.28 -20.19
CA ASN A 227 24.90 -73.77 -19.93
C ASN A 227 24.34 -74.38 -18.64
N TRP A 228 23.63 -73.56 -17.86
CA TRP A 228 23.13 -73.95 -16.55
C TRP A 228 21.66 -73.66 -16.39
N LEU A 229 20.96 -74.58 -15.76
CA LEU A 229 19.59 -74.40 -15.29
C LEU A 229 19.62 -74.22 -13.77
N LEU A 230 19.01 -73.14 -13.30
CA LEU A 230 18.99 -72.75 -11.88
C LEU A 230 17.56 -72.75 -11.34
N PRO A 231 17.39 -72.87 -10.01
CA PRO A 231 16.11 -72.57 -9.37
C PRO A 231 15.70 -71.11 -9.55
N ASP A 232 14.39 -70.86 -9.64
CA ASP A 232 13.83 -69.50 -9.82
C ASP A 232 14.20 -68.55 -8.68
N GLN A 233 14.40 -69.10 -7.49
CA GLN A 233 14.97 -68.40 -6.33
C GLN A 233 16.26 -69.10 -5.96
N THR A 234 17.40 -68.54 -6.38
CA THR A 234 18.72 -69.08 -6.03
C THR A 234 19.22 -68.43 -4.74
N ASP A 235 19.64 -69.24 -3.77
CA ASP A 235 20.28 -68.78 -2.55
C ASP A 235 21.66 -69.40 -2.46
N PHE A 236 22.71 -68.60 -2.68
CA PHE A 236 24.09 -69.07 -2.70
C PHE A 236 24.58 -69.64 -1.35
N SER A 237 23.87 -69.40 -0.24
CA SER A 237 24.18 -69.99 1.06
C SER A 237 23.52 -71.37 1.28
N ALA A 238 22.45 -71.67 0.54
CA ALA A 238 21.67 -72.89 0.64
C ALA A 238 22.10 -73.96 -0.39
N ALA A 239 21.51 -75.14 -0.30
CA ALA A 239 21.63 -76.16 -1.35
C ALA A 239 20.73 -75.77 -2.53
N ASN A 240 21.27 -75.73 -3.74
CA ASN A 240 20.51 -75.37 -4.94
C ASN A 240 20.43 -76.56 -5.87
N TRP A 241 19.22 -77.07 -6.12
CA TRP A 241 18.97 -78.12 -7.10
C TRP A 241 19.06 -77.55 -8.51
N CYS A 242 20.30 -77.30 -8.94
CA CYS A 242 20.69 -76.79 -10.25
C CYS A 242 21.29 -77.89 -11.13
N LEU A 243 21.44 -77.59 -12.43
CA LEU A 243 21.93 -78.54 -13.41
C LEU A 243 22.86 -77.87 -14.42
N LYS A 244 24.07 -78.42 -14.59
CA LYS A 244 24.88 -78.18 -15.78
C LYS A 244 24.31 -79.01 -16.94
N LEU A 245 23.88 -78.34 -17.99
CA LEU A 245 23.16 -78.95 -19.11
C LEU A 245 24.10 -79.78 -19.99
N SER A 246 23.62 -80.93 -20.47
CA SER A 246 24.30 -81.70 -21.52
C SER A 246 24.32 -80.91 -22.83
N THR A 247 25.13 -81.31 -23.81
CA THR A 247 25.13 -80.66 -25.14
C THR A 247 23.74 -80.71 -25.80
N GLN A 248 23.03 -81.84 -25.66
CA GLN A 248 21.70 -82.01 -26.24
C GLN A 248 20.65 -81.15 -25.53
N GLN A 249 20.71 -81.06 -24.20
CA GLN A 249 19.82 -80.19 -23.43
C GLN A 249 20.10 -78.72 -23.72
N SER A 250 21.38 -78.32 -23.72
CA SER A 250 21.87 -76.98 -24.03
C SER A 250 21.29 -76.45 -25.33
N HIS A 251 21.44 -77.19 -26.43
CA HIS A 251 20.94 -76.79 -27.75
C HIS A 251 19.41 -76.60 -27.76
N LYS A 252 18.64 -77.44 -27.07
CA LYS A 252 17.18 -77.29 -26.98
C LYS A 252 16.78 -76.06 -26.17
N LEU A 253 17.48 -75.80 -25.06
CA LEU A 253 17.24 -74.65 -24.20
C LEU A 253 17.60 -73.34 -24.90
N GLU A 254 18.72 -73.31 -25.60
CA GLU A 254 19.22 -72.15 -26.35
C GLU A 254 18.26 -71.78 -27.48
N GLN A 255 17.79 -72.75 -28.27
CA GLN A 255 16.76 -72.51 -29.28
C GLN A 255 15.47 -71.93 -28.70
N ALA A 256 15.03 -72.44 -27.54
CA ALA A 256 13.85 -71.93 -26.86
C ALA A 256 14.08 -70.50 -26.30
N TYR A 257 15.29 -70.21 -25.84
CA TYR A 257 15.69 -68.87 -25.39
C TYR A 257 15.66 -67.89 -26.56
N ASP A 258 16.33 -68.21 -27.67
CA ASP A 258 16.41 -67.33 -28.84
C ASP A 258 15.01 -67.03 -29.41
N GLN A 259 14.16 -68.06 -29.54
CA GLN A 259 12.78 -67.86 -29.97
C GLN A 259 12.02 -66.91 -29.02
N ALA A 260 12.14 -67.11 -27.71
CA ALA A 260 11.45 -66.25 -26.74
C ALA A 260 12.03 -64.83 -26.69
N PHE A 261 13.30 -64.65 -27.04
CA PHE A 261 13.96 -63.35 -27.17
C PHE A 261 13.47 -62.60 -28.41
N GLU A 262 13.34 -63.28 -29.55
CA GLU A 262 12.81 -62.70 -30.79
C GLU A 262 11.32 -62.36 -30.69
N GLU A 263 10.53 -63.22 -30.03
CA GLU A 263 9.09 -63.03 -29.82
C GLU A 263 8.76 -62.07 -28.66
N ALA A 264 9.77 -61.54 -27.97
CA ALA A 264 9.57 -60.67 -26.81
C ALA A 264 8.78 -59.41 -27.18
N ALA A 265 7.69 -59.16 -26.47
CA ALA A 265 6.78 -58.05 -26.73
C ALA A 265 7.44 -56.66 -26.51
N TRP A 266 8.48 -56.60 -25.68
CA TRP A 266 9.15 -55.34 -25.34
C TRP A 266 10.65 -55.45 -25.56
N GLN A 267 11.19 -54.54 -26.36
CA GLN A 267 12.62 -54.40 -26.61
C GLN A 267 13.13 -53.08 -26.05
N TYR A 268 14.25 -53.12 -25.35
CA TYR A 268 14.85 -51.92 -24.79
C TYR A 268 15.46 -51.03 -25.89
N GLN A 269 15.17 -49.74 -25.82
CA GLN A 269 15.85 -48.69 -26.58
C GLN A 269 16.32 -47.59 -25.62
N ALA A 270 17.59 -47.21 -25.72
CA ALA A 270 18.16 -46.18 -24.84
C ALA A 270 17.62 -44.78 -25.16
N LYS A 271 17.35 -44.52 -26.44
CA LYS A 271 16.81 -43.27 -26.95
C LYS A 271 16.08 -43.53 -28.27
N THR A 272 14.93 -42.89 -28.42
CA THR A 272 14.08 -42.97 -29.61
C THR A 272 13.47 -41.59 -29.83
N ALA A 273 13.39 -41.13 -31.08
CA ALA A 273 12.62 -39.94 -31.38
C ALA A 273 11.13 -40.30 -31.49
N ILE A 274 10.23 -39.47 -30.97
CA ILE A 274 8.77 -39.76 -31.04
C ILE A 274 8.32 -39.93 -32.50
N GLY A 275 8.87 -39.18 -33.45
CA GLY A 275 8.55 -39.33 -34.88
C GLY A 275 9.10 -40.59 -35.56
N GLU A 276 9.90 -41.40 -34.85
CA GLU A 276 10.31 -42.74 -35.32
C GLU A 276 9.36 -43.83 -34.81
N CYS A 277 8.45 -43.48 -33.88
CA CYS A 277 7.45 -44.41 -33.38
C CYS A 277 6.26 -44.48 -34.34
N ASP A 278 5.69 -45.67 -34.48
CA ASP A 278 4.47 -45.86 -35.27
C ASP A 278 3.22 -45.39 -34.51
N TYR A 279 2.17 -45.03 -35.25
CA TYR A 279 0.86 -44.75 -34.67
C TYR A 279 0.35 -45.95 -33.86
N GLN A 280 -0.14 -45.68 -32.63
CA GLN A 280 -0.55 -46.69 -31.64
C GLN A 280 0.57 -47.60 -31.13
N GLN A 281 1.83 -47.28 -31.40
CA GLN A 281 2.94 -47.99 -30.77
C GLN A 281 2.88 -47.79 -29.26
N ARG A 282 3.02 -48.91 -28.53
CA ARG A 282 3.03 -48.92 -27.07
C ARG A 282 4.45 -48.78 -26.57
N LEU A 283 4.64 -47.95 -25.56
CA LEU A 283 5.93 -47.66 -24.95
C LEU A 283 5.85 -47.84 -23.43
N ARG A 284 6.95 -48.30 -22.85
CA ARG A 284 7.16 -48.35 -21.39
C ARG A 284 8.45 -47.64 -21.06
N PHE A 285 8.47 -46.98 -19.92
CA PHE A 285 9.65 -46.30 -19.42
C PHE A 285 10.38 -47.18 -18.41
N ALA A 286 11.70 -47.30 -18.52
CA ALA A 286 12.49 -48.17 -17.66
C ALA A 286 12.34 -47.85 -16.16
N ASP A 287 12.22 -46.57 -15.81
CA ASP A 287 12.01 -46.10 -14.44
C ASP A 287 10.55 -46.26 -13.95
N GLN A 288 9.60 -46.47 -14.87
CA GLN A 288 8.19 -46.71 -14.59
C GLN A 288 7.65 -47.86 -15.45
N PRO A 289 8.12 -49.10 -15.24
CA PRO A 289 7.84 -50.23 -16.14
C PRO A 289 6.37 -50.65 -16.17
N GLY A 290 5.58 -50.25 -15.17
CA GLY A 290 4.13 -50.49 -15.12
C GLY A 290 3.30 -49.47 -15.89
N LEU A 291 3.88 -48.33 -16.30
CA LEU A 291 3.18 -47.31 -17.07
C LEU A 291 3.33 -47.62 -18.57
N GLU A 292 2.23 -48.04 -19.18
CA GLU A 292 2.13 -48.23 -20.62
C GLU A 292 1.53 -46.97 -21.26
N CYS A 293 2.30 -46.34 -22.14
CA CYS A 293 1.89 -45.17 -22.89
C CYS A 293 1.70 -45.55 -24.35
N VAL A 294 0.77 -44.88 -25.03
CA VAL A 294 0.48 -45.09 -26.45
C VAL A 294 0.84 -43.83 -27.21
N VAL A 295 1.52 -43.99 -28.35
CA VAL A 295 1.82 -42.88 -29.25
C VAL A 295 0.59 -42.58 -30.11
N GLU A 296 0.07 -41.37 -30.00
CA GLU A 296 -1.00 -40.84 -30.85
C GLU A 296 -0.41 -40.10 -32.06
N ASP A 297 -1.19 -39.96 -33.13
CA ASP A 297 -0.75 -39.18 -34.29
C ASP A 297 -0.93 -37.68 -34.03
N VAL A 298 -2.14 -37.30 -33.62
CA VAL A 298 -2.48 -35.94 -33.20
C VAL A 298 -3.17 -36.03 -31.84
N ARG A 299 -2.77 -35.15 -30.92
CA ARG A 299 -3.43 -34.97 -29.63
C ARG A 299 -3.94 -33.55 -29.49
N GLU A 300 -5.24 -33.42 -29.22
CA GLU A 300 -5.87 -32.15 -28.90
C GLU A 300 -5.75 -31.88 -27.40
N ILE A 301 -5.30 -30.68 -27.03
CA ILE A 301 -5.21 -30.21 -25.65
C ILE A 301 -6.01 -28.91 -25.52
N GLU A 302 -7.05 -28.93 -24.70
CA GLU A 302 -7.72 -27.72 -24.24
C GLU A 302 -6.84 -27.05 -23.18
N LEU A 303 -6.32 -25.86 -23.50
CA LEU A 303 -5.54 -25.05 -22.56
C LEU A 303 -6.47 -24.08 -21.82
N GLU A 304 -6.20 -23.87 -20.53
CA GLU A 304 -6.81 -22.78 -19.79
C GLU A 304 -6.28 -21.43 -20.28
N ASP A 305 -7.11 -20.40 -20.15
CA ASP A 305 -6.75 -19.05 -20.57
C ASP A 305 -5.51 -18.55 -19.82
N ILE A 306 -4.54 -18.01 -20.57
CA ILE A 306 -3.28 -17.53 -20.01
C ILE A 306 -3.39 -16.04 -19.74
N SER A 307 -3.37 -15.66 -18.47
CA SER A 307 -3.27 -14.25 -18.07
C SER A 307 -1.81 -13.81 -17.95
N THR A 308 -1.42 -12.83 -18.76
CA THR A 308 -0.07 -12.25 -18.72
C THR A 308 0.12 -11.33 -17.50
N GLN A 309 1.37 -11.23 -17.02
CA GLN A 309 1.68 -10.41 -15.83
C GLN A 309 1.87 -8.92 -16.15
N SER A 310 2.11 -8.59 -17.42
CA SER A 310 2.37 -7.23 -17.89
C SER A 310 1.83 -7.04 -19.30
N ILE A 311 1.51 -5.79 -19.66
CA ILE A 311 1.04 -5.47 -21.01
C ILE A 311 2.15 -5.72 -22.05
N ASP A 312 3.42 -5.55 -21.68
CA ASP A 312 4.54 -5.81 -22.57
C ASP A 312 4.60 -7.30 -22.94
N SER A 313 4.49 -8.18 -21.95
CA SER A 313 4.42 -9.64 -22.14
C SER A 313 3.24 -10.02 -23.05
N PHE A 314 2.08 -9.37 -22.90
CA PHE A 314 0.93 -9.59 -23.78
C PHE A 314 1.21 -9.22 -25.25
N LEU A 315 1.94 -8.13 -25.49
CA LEU A 315 2.20 -7.62 -26.85
C LEU A 315 3.41 -8.29 -27.52
N SER A 316 4.39 -8.75 -26.74
CA SER A 316 5.68 -9.26 -27.26
C SER A 316 5.86 -10.76 -27.18
N ASP A 317 5.25 -11.44 -26.20
CA ASP A 317 5.52 -12.85 -25.98
C ASP A 317 4.76 -13.72 -26.98
N ASP A 318 5.42 -14.75 -27.47
CA ASP A 318 4.82 -15.71 -28.40
C ASP A 318 3.89 -16.66 -27.64
N ALA A 319 2.67 -16.86 -28.14
CA ALA A 319 1.66 -17.73 -27.55
C ALA A 319 2.20 -19.16 -27.31
N LYS A 320 3.08 -19.64 -28.19
CA LYS A 320 3.75 -20.94 -28.04
C LYS A 320 4.70 -21.00 -26.85
N GLN A 321 5.38 -19.89 -26.52
CA GLN A 321 6.25 -19.83 -25.34
C GLN A 321 5.42 -19.81 -24.05
N LEU A 322 4.30 -19.09 -24.06
CA LEU A 322 3.37 -19.03 -22.93
C LEU A 322 2.72 -20.40 -22.64
N ALA A 323 2.32 -21.11 -23.70
CA ALA A 323 1.74 -22.46 -23.60
C ALA A 323 2.77 -23.57 -23.37
N PHE A 324 4.07 -23.28 -23.41
CA PHE A 324 5.14 -24.30 -23.38
C PHE A 324 5.10 -25.14 -22.09
N GLY A 325 4.74 -24.56 -20.95
CA GLY A 325 4.65 -25.30 -19.69
C GLY A 325 3.69 -26.49 -19.73
N VAL A 326 2.65 -26.41 -20.57
CA VAL A 326 1.58 -27.43 -20.68
C VAL A 326 1.74 -28.29 -21.92
N THR A 327 2.30 -27.73 -23.00
CA THR A 327 2.49 -28.39 -24.31
C THR A 327 3.87 -29.01 -24.49
N ALA A 328 4.81 -28.80 -23.55
CA ALA A 328 6.11 -29.44 -23.57
C ALA A 328 6.00 -30.96 -23.43
N TRP A 329 7.10 -31.65 -23.74
CA TRP A 329 7.17 -33.10 -23.64
C TRP A 329 6.74 -33.60 -22.26
N GLN A 330 5.70 -34.44 -22.23
CA GLN A 330 5.25 -35.16 -21.05
C GLN A 330 4.99 -36.62 -21.41
N ARG A 331 5.30 -37.55 -20.50
CA ARG A 331 5.10 -39.00 -20.72
C ARG A 331 3.65 -39.38 -20.96
N SER A 332 2.73 -38.63 -20.37
CA SER A 332 1.30 -38.80 -20.58
C SER A 332 0.84 -38.34 -21.96
N GLN A 333 1.63 -37.50 -22.65
CA GLN A 333 1.29 -36.79 -23.90
C GLN A 333 2.20 -37.20 -25.07
N LEU A 334 2.29 -38.50 -25.33
CA LEU A 334 3.07 -38.99 -26.47
C LEU A 334 2.24 -38.88 -27.75
N ALA A 335 2.54 -37.89 -28.58
CA ALA A 335 1.96 -37.72 -29.90
C ALA A 335 2.96 -37.16 -30.91
N HIS A 336 2.75 -37.38 -32.21
CA HIS A 336 3.54 -36.73 -33.25
C HIS A 336 3.23 -35.22 -33.33
N PHE A 337 1.97 -34.87 -33.20
CA PHE A 337 1.47 -33.50 -33.21
C PHE A 337 0.60 -33.22 -31.99
N ILE A 338 0.70 -32.00 -31.47
CA ILE A 338 -0.16 -31.49 -30.40
C ILE A 338 -0.89 -30.27 -30.96
N ASP A 339 -2.20 -30.41 -31.08
CA ASP A 339 -3.10 -29.34 -31.47
C ASP A 339 -3.67 -28.71 -30.20
N TYR A 340 -3.61 -27.38 -30.10
CA TYR A 340 -4.12 -26.65 -28.96
C TYR A 340 -4.61 -25.28 -29.39
N ASP A 341 -5.67 -24.82 -28.74
CA ASP A 341 -6.13 -23.45 -28.79
C ASP A 341 -5.74 -22.76 -27.48
N VAL A 342 -5.26 -21.54 -27.56
CA VAL A 342 -4.88 -20.74 -26.39
C VAL A 342 -5.46 -19.34 -26.51
N VAL A 343 -6.17 -18.92 -25.47
CA VAL A 343 -6.60 -17.53 -25.30
C VAL A 343 -5.62 -16.87 -24.34
N VAL A 344 -4.95 -15.82 -24.81
CA VAL A 344 -4.05 -15.01 -23.98
C VAL A 344 -4.80 -13.75 -23.59
N HIS A 345 -4.81 -13.44 -22.30
CA HIS A 345 -5.41 -12.22 -21.76
C HIS A 345 -4.33 -11.23 -21.29
N PRO A 346 -4.57 -9.91 -21.46
CA PRO A 346 -3.76 -8.88 -20.84
C PRO A 346 -3.93 -8.89 -19.31
N PRO A 347 -3.04 -8.23 -18.55
CA PRO A 347 -3.23 -8.08 -17.11
C PRO A 347 -4.48 -7.23 -16.82
N TYR A 348 -5.42 -7.77 -16.04
CA TYR A 348 -6.65 -7.07 -15.65
C TYR A 348 -6.50 -6.28 -14.34
N CYS A 349 -7.25 -5.18 -14.24
CA CYS A 349 -7.35 -4.42 -12.99
C CYS A 349 -8.07 -5.26 -11.90
N PRO A 350 -7.53 -5.34 -10.67
CA PRO A 350 -8.24 -5.99 -9.57
C PRO A 350 -9.60 -5.35 -9.29
N GLU A 351 -10.66 -6.15 -9.14
CA GLU A 351 -12.04 -5.66 -8.89
C GLU A 351 -12.16 -4.83 -7.60
N SER A 352 -11.25 -5.03 -6.64
CA SER A 352 -11.17 -4.28 -5.38
C SER A 352 -10.38 -2.96 -5.46
N ALA A 353 -9.81 -2.62 -6.62
CA ALA A 353 -9.02 -1.40 -6.80
C ALA A 353 -9.91 -0.15 -6.73
N LYS A 354 -9.47 0.85 -5.97
CA LYS A 354 -10.20 2.12 -5.76
C LYS A 354 -9.51 3.26 -6.50
N ALA A 355 -10.20 4.37 -6.73
CA ALA A 355 -9.58 5.59 -7.27
C ALA A 355 -8.39 6.02 -6.40
N ASP A 356 -7.28 6.41 -7.05
CA ASP A 356 -6.05 6.82 -6.35
C ASP A 356 -6.27 8.12 -5.53
N ALA A 357 -5.54 8.24 -4.42
CA ALA A 357 -5.56 9.42 -3.56
C ALA A 357 -5.22 10.71 -4.31
N LEU A 358 -4.49 10.61 -5.44
CA LEU A 358 -4.16 11.73 -6.30
C LEU A 358 -5.41 12.50 -6.78
N TYR A 359 -6.53 11.82 -7.06
CA TYR A 359 -7.78 12.50 -7.40
C TYR A 359 -8.28 13.37 -6.25
N GLN A 360 -8.20 12.86 -5.01
CA GLN A 360 -8.60 13.61 -3.82
C GLN A 360 -7.66 14.80 -3.56
N ASP A 361 -6.36 14.65 -3.82
CA ASP A 361 -5.38 15.73 -3.69
C ASP A 361 -5.68 16.87 -4.67
N TRP A 362 -6.03 16.55 -5.93
CA TRP A 362 -6.44 17.54 -6.93
C TRP A 362 -7.79 18.20 -6.59
N GLU A 363 -8.76 17.45 -6.07
CA GLU A 363 -10.00 18.02 -5.55
C GLU A 363 -9.77 18.96 -4.37
N ASN A 364 -8.84 18.61 -3.47
CA ASN A 364 -8.50 19.43 -2.32
C ASN A 364 -7.79 20.72 -2.76
N ALA A 365 -6.92 20.65 -3.77
CA ALA A 365 -6.28 21.83 -4.37
C ALA A 365 -7.32 22.75 -5.05
N GLU A 366 -8.30 22.20 -5.77
CA GLU A 366 -9.42 22.97 -6.33
C GLU A 366 -10.24 23.65 -5.22
N LYS A 367 -10.52 22.96 -4.11
CA LYS A 367 -11.22 23.54 -2.96
C LYS A 367 -10.41 24.66 -2.30
N ASP A 368 -9.11 24.49 -2.09
CA ASP A 368 -8.24 25.54 -1.52
C ASP A 368 -8.15 26.76 -2.45
N TRP A 369 -8.07 26.53 -3.77
CA TRP A 369 -8.13 27.61 -4.78
C TRP A 369 -9.43 28.43 -4.66
N GLN A 370 -10.58 27.75 -4.62
CA GLN A 370 -11.88 28.40 -4.48
C GLN A 370 -12.02 29.15 -3.15
N GLN A 371 -11.56 28.56 -2.04
CA GLN A 371 -11.59 29.20 -0.73
C GLN A 371 -10.74 30.48 -0.69
N ARG A 372 -9.54 30.47 -1.30
CA ARG A 372 -8.69 31.67 -1.38
C ARG A 372 -9.33 32.79 -2.20
N LEU A 373 -9.98 32.45 -3.31
CA LEU A 373 -10.75 33.43 -4.10
C LEU A 373 -11.96 33.98 -3.33
N GLU A 374 -12.64 33.15 -2.54
CA GLU A 374 -13.74 33.59 -1.69
C GLU A 374 -13.28 34.56 -0.59
N LEU A 375 -12.16 34.26 0.08
CA LEU A 375 -11.54 35.15 1.06
C LEU A 375 -11.16 36.51 0.45
N LEU A 376 -10.63 36.53 -0.77
CA LEU A 376 -10.32 37.77 -1.49
C LEU A 376 -11.57 38.58 -1.82
N ASN A 377 -12.64 37.90 -2.24
CA ASN A 377 -13.93 38.53 -2.50
C ASN A 377 -14.54 39.15 -1.22
N ILE A 378 -14.42 38.47 -0.08
CA ILE A 378 -14.85 38.99 1.23
C ILE A 378 -14.02 40.21 1.64
N ALA A 379 -12.69 40.16 1.46
CA ALA A 379 -11.80 41.28 1.75
C ALA A 379 -12.13 42.50 0.90
N GLN A 380 -12.37 42.30 -0.40
CA GLN A 380 -12.79 43.37 -1.31
C GLN A 380 -14.15 43.96 -0.90
N SER A 381 -15.12 43.11 -0.55
CA SER A 381 -16.45 43.56 -0.09
C SER A 381 -16.39 44.36 1.21
N LYS A 382 -15.49 44.03 2.14
CA LYS A 382 -15.27 44.80 3.37
C LYS A 382 -14.69 46.18 3.08
N ILE A 383 -13.73 46.27 2.15
CA ILE A 383 -13.17 47.54 1.70
C ILE A 383 -14.28 48.38 1.03
N ASP A 384 -15.11 47.78 0.19
CA ASP A 384 -16.25 48.45 -0.46
C ASP A 384 -17.27 48.98 0.58
N GLN A 385 -17.61 48.19 1.60
CA GLN A 385 -18.51 48.63 2.68
C GLN A 385 -17.94 49.79 3.50
N GLN A 386 -16.64 49.75 3.80
CA GLN A 386 -15.97 50.85 4.49
C GLN A 386 -16.02 52.11 3.62
N GLN A 387 -15.71 52.01 2.32
CA GLN A 387 -15.79 53.13 1.39
C GLN A 387 -17.22 53.70 1.27
N ALA A 388 -18.26 52.86 1.23
CA ALA A 388 -19.64 53.31 1.19
C ALA A 388 -20.07 54.06 2.48
N SER A 389 -19.73 53.53 3.66
CA SER A 389 -19.99 54.21 4.94
C SER A 389 -19.26 55.55 5.07
N ILE A 390 -18.08 55.66 4.45
CA ILE A 390 -17.27 56.88 4.44
C ILE A 390 -17.85 57.91 3.46
N ALA A 391 -18.30 57.47 2.28
CA ALA A 391 -18.93 58.31 1.28
C ALA A 391 -20.11 59.10 1.88
N ASP A 392 -20.86 58.48 2.80
CA ASP A 392 -21.98 59.15 3.47
C ASP A 392 -21.58 60.17 4.55
N LYS A 393 -20.44 59.98 5.24
CA LYS A 393 -20.01 60.85 6.35
C LYS A 393 -19.15 62.04 5.88
N LEU A 394 -18.40 61.90 4.79
CA LEU A 394 -17.38 62.87 4.35
C LEU A 394 -17.55 63.24 2.86
N ARG A 395 -18.81 63.42 2.43
CA ARG A 395 -19.22 63.65 1.02
C ARG A 395 -18.42 64.72 0.27
N GLY A 396 -17.92 65.76 0.94
CA GLY A 396 -17.22 66.86 0.26
C GLY A 396 -15.76 66.56 -0.12
N PHE A 397 -15.05 65.76 0.69
CA PHE A 397 -13.58 65.69 0.64
C PHE A 397 -13.05 64.48 -0.16
N ILE A 398 -13.79 63.37 -0.20
CA ILE A 398 -13.28 62.08 -0.71
C ILE A 398 -13.93 61.68 -2.04
N ASN A 399 -14.94 62.39 -2.54
CA ASN A 399 -15.65 62.02 -3.77
C ASN A 399 -14.73 61.83 -4.99
N GLY A 400 -13.70 62.66 -5.16
CA GLY A 400 -12.72 62.52 -6.24
C GLY A 400 -11.85 61.25 -6.13
N PHE A 401 -11.52 60.83 -4.90
CA PHE A 401 -10.77 59.59 -4.64
C PHE A 401 -11.63 58.35 -4.86
N LEU A 402 -12.90 58.39 -4.42
CA LEU A 402 -13.84 57.28 -4.62
C LEU A 402 -14.14 57.05 -6.10
N LEU A 403 -14.33 58.11 -6.88
CA LEU A 403 -14.58 58.00 -8.34
C LEU A 403 -13.43 57.29 -9.08
N GLY A 404 -12.17 57.59 -8.72
CA GLY A 404 -11.00 56.95 -9.32
C GLY A 404 -10.85 55.46 -8.94
N GLN A 405 -11.44 55.04 -7.82
CA GLN A 405 -11.38 53.66 -7.33
C GLN A 405 -12.48 52.76 -7.91
N GLU A 406 -13.59 53.31 -8.41
CA GLU A 406 -14.70 52.50 -8.97
C GLU A 406 -14.29 51.65 -10.19
N GLN A 407 -13.42 52.16 -11.06
CA GLN A 407 -12.93 51.41 -12.21
C GLN A 407 -12.02 50.25 -11.78
N SER A 408 -11.15 50.49 -10.79
CA SER A 408 -10.30 49.47 -10.20
C SER A 408 -11.12 48.36 -9.53
N VAL A 409 -12.20 48.71 -8.83
CA VAL A 409 -13.14 47.74 -8.23
C VAL A 409 -13.77 46.82 -9.27
N LYS A 410 -14.25 47.38 -10.37
CA LYS A 410 -14.88 46.61 -11.45
C LYS A 410 -13.89 45.64 -12.09
N SER A 411 -12.66 46.11 -12.36
CA SER A 411 -11.58 45.26 -12.89
C SER A 411 -11.25 44.11 -11.95
N LEU A 412 -11.08 44.39 -10.65
CA LEU A 412 -10.75 43.38 -9.64
C LEU A 412 -11.87 42.35 -9.46
N LYS A 413 -13.15 42.77 -9.46
CA LYS A 413 -14.28 41.83 -9.39
C LYS A 413 -14.36 40.94 -10.62
N GLN A 414 -14.19 41.50 -11.82
CA GLN A 414 -14.16 40.73 -13.06
C GLN A 414 -13.01 39.72 -13.08
N GLU A 415 -11.84 40.08 -12.56
CA GLU A 415 -10.70 39.16 -12.49
C GLU A 415 -10.93 38.02 -11.48
N ILE A 416 -11.52 38.31 -10.30
CA ILE A 416 -11.94 37.27 -9.34
C ILE A 416 -12.97 36.32 -9.99
N ASP A 417 -13.97 36.86 -10.69
CA ASP A 417 -15.02 36.04 -11.32
C ASP A 417 -14.45 35.18 -12.47
N THR A 418 -13.47 35.69 -13.21
CA THR A 418 -12.77 34.94 -14.26
C THR A 418 -11.98 33.77 -13.65
N LEU A 419 -11.29 33.99 -12.52
CA LEU A 419 -10.54 32.95 -11.82
C LEU A 419 -11.43 31.93 -11.09
N LYS A 420 -12.67 32.30 -10.71
CA LYS A 420 -13.66 31.38 -10.13
C LYS A 420 -14.29 30.44 -11.16
N ASN A 421 -14.44 30.89 -12.40
CA ASN A 421 -15.02 30.08 -13.48
C ASN A 421 -14.00 29.14 -14.15
N TRP A 422 -12.73 29.22 -13.74
CA TRP A 422 -11.65 28.36 -14.21
C TRP A 422 -11.45 27.18 -13.25
N SER A 423 -11.22 25.97 -13.78
CA SER A 423 -10.95 24.77 -12.98
C SER A 423 -9.51 24.30 -13.12
N VAL A 424 -8.91 24.00 -11.99
CA VAL A 424 -7.56 23.47 -11.80
C VAL A 424 -7.37 22.12 -12.48
N THR A 425 -8.40 21.26 -12.43
CA THR A 425 -8.31 19.85 -12.85
C THR A 425 -8.20 19.64 -14.35
N THR A 426 -8.58 20.63 -15.17
CA THR A 426 -8.61 20.52 -16.64
C THR A 426 -7.56 21.36 -17.36
N ALA A 427 -6.87 22.25 -16.63
CA ALA A 427 -5.88 23.18 -17.17
C ALA A 427 -4.49 22.56 -17.27
N THR A 428 -3.67 23.08 -18.20
CA THR A 428 -2.28 22.66 -18.35
C THR A 428 -1.39 23.21 -17.21
N PRO A 429 -0.24 22.58 -16.90
CA PRO A 429 0.68 23.11 -15.89
C PRO A 429 1.16 24.55 -16.17
N ALA A 430 1.32 24.93 -17.44
CA ALA A 430 1.67 26.29 -17.84
C ALA A 430 0.55 27.31 -17.51
N GLU A 431 -0.70 26.96 -17.79
CA GLU A 431 -1.86 27.79 -17.45
C GLU A 431 -2.02 27.92 -15.93
N ARG A 432 -1.84 26.82 -15.18
CA ARG A 432 -1.89 26.81 -13.71
C ARG A 432 -0.88 27.78 -13.09
N GLU A 433 0.35 27.77 -13.57
CA GLU A 433 1.39 28.68 -13.09
C GLU A 433 1.07 30.15 -13.43
N GLN A 434 0.55 30.41 -14.63
CA GLN A 434 0.10 31.75 -15.01
C GLN A 434 -1.04 32.24 -14.11
N HIS A 435 -2.03 31.39 -13.80
CA HIS A 435 -3.14 31.74 -12.92
C HIS A 435 -2.68 31.96 -11.47
N ARG A 436 -1.68 31.20 -10.98
CA ARG A 436 -1.04 31.44 -9.68
C ARG A 436 -0.44 32.84 -9.58
N GLN A 437 0.32 33.27 -10.59
CA GLN A 437 0.90 34.61 -10.63
C GLN A 437 -0.16 35.72 -10.67
N ARG A 438 -1.27 35.48 -11.39
CA ARG A 438 -2.42 36.41 -11.39
C ARG A 438 -3.08 36.51 -10.01
N LEU A 439 -3.24 35.40 -9.29
CA LEU A 439 -3.74 35.39 -7.92
C LEU A 439 -2.86 36.22 -6.98
N GLU A 440 -1.53 36.04 -7.04
CA GLU A 440 -0.57 36.81 -6.24
C GLU A 440 -0.62 38.32 -6.55
N SER A 441 -0.69 38.68 -7.84
CA SER A 441 -0.88 40.06 -8.29
C SER A 441 -2.17 40.68 -7.73
N LEU A 442 -3.28 39.93 -7.81
CA LEU A 442 -4.59 40.36 -7.33
C LEU A 442 -4.60 40.57 -5.80
N GLN A 443 -3.95 39.67 -5.05
CA GLN A 443 -3.73 39.86 -3.60
C GLN A 443 -2.96 41.15 -3.30
N GLY A 444 -1.90 41.43 -4.05
CA GLY A 444 -1.10 42.65 -3.91
C GLY A 444 -1.93 43.92 -4.17
N GLN A 445 -2.76 43.91 -5.22
CA GLN A 445 -3.62 45.04 -5.58
C GLN A 445 -4.69 45.31 -4.52
N ILE A 446 -5.34 44.28 -3.97
CA ILE A 446 -6.34 44.43 -2.90
C ILE A 446 -5.71 45.00 -1.62
N ARG A 447 -4.51 44.53 -1.25
CA ARG A 447 -3.77 45.05 -0.07
C ARG A 447 -3.43 46.53 -0.24
N LYS A 448 -2.89 46.90 -1.41
CA LYS A 448 -2.57 48.31 -1.72
C LYS A 448 -3.80 49.20 -1.62
N ARG A 449 -4.94 48.76 -2.18
CA ARG A 449 -6.21 49.48 -2.10
C ARG A 449 -6.72 49.65 -0.66
N GLY A 450 -6.54 48.63 0.19
CA GLY A 450 -6.85 48.72 1.62
C GLY A 450 -6.05 49.81 2.31
N ALA A 451 -4.73 49.85 2.08
CA ALA A 451 -3.83 50.85 2.65
C ALA A 451 -4.14 52.28 2.13
N ASP A 452 -4.38 52.44 0.83
CA ASP A 452 -4.73 53.72 0.22
C ASP A 452 -6.05 54.28 0.81
N THR A 453 -7.02 53.40 1.09
CA THR A 453 -8.31 53.77 1.70
C THR A 453 -8.14 54.22 3.15
N GLU A 454 -7.26 53.58 3.92
CA GLU A 454 -6.96 53.97 5.31
C GLU A 454 -6.30 55.36 5.38
N GLN A 455 -5.32 55.60 4.50
CA GLN A 455 -4.61 56.88 4.44
C GLN A 455 -5.54 58.02 4.05
N ALA A 456 -6.42 57.81 3.06
CA ALA A 456 -7.44 58.78 2.67
C ALA A 456 -8.42 59.08 3.82
N LEU A 457 -8.76 58.06 4.62
CA LEU A 457 -9.65 58.21 5.78
C LEU A 457 -9.01 59.02 6.92
N ASP A 458 -7.74 58.76 7.26
CA ASP A 458 -7.08 59.56 8.31
C ASP A 458 -6.95 61.02 7.86
N LYS A 459 -6.60 61.26 6.58
CA LYS A 459 -6.55 62.61 6.00
C LYS A 459 -7.87 63.35 6.10
N ALA A 460 -8.98 62.69 5.78
CA ALA A 460 -10.30 63.31 5.79
C ALA A 460 -10.81 63.60 7.22
N LYS A 461 -10.55 62.72 8.19
CA LYS A 461 -10.87 62.98 9.61
C LYS A 461 -10.09 64.16 10.17
N GLN A 462 -8.79 64.25 9.87
CA GLN A 462 -7.98 65.39 10.31
C GLN A 462 -8.48 66.72 9.72
N ASN A 463 -8.95 66.72 8.47
CA ASN A 463 -9.54 67.90 7.84
C ASN A 463 -10.84 68.34 8.52
N GLU A 464 -11.74 67.40 8.83
CA GLU A 464 -13.00 67.70 9.53
C GLU A 464 -12.75 68.34 10.91
N PHE A 465 -11.82 67.80 11.69
CA PHE A 465 -11.43 68.39 12.98
C PHE A 465 -10.84 69.80 12.82
N TRP A 466 -10.06 70.04 11.77
CA TRP A 466 -9.51 71.36 11.47
C TRP A 466 -10.60 72.37 11.12
N GLU A 467 -11.57 72.01 10.27
CA GLU A 467 -12.69 72.88 9.88
C GLU A 467 -13.59 73.24 11.07
N GLN A 468 -13.90 72.27 11.94
CA GLN A 468 -14.71 72.51 13.15
C GLN A 468 -14.04 73.49 14.11
N ARG A 469 -12.72 73.37 14.29
CA ARG A 469 -11.95 74.25 15.16
C ARG A 469 -11.80 75.65 14.57
N HIS A 470 -11.55 75.76 13.27
CA HIS A 470 -11.52 77.03 12.56
C HIS A 470 -12.87 77.77 12.65
N SER A 471 -13.99 77.08 12.43
CA SER A 471 -15.34 77.68 12.54
C SER A 471 -15.65 78.17 13.96
N SER A 472 -15.19 77.45 14.99
CA SER A 472 -15.40 77.83 16.39
C SER A 472 -14.63 79.11 16.74
N LEU A 473 -13.35 79.21 16.34
CA LEU A 473 -12.52 80.40 16.55
C LEU A 473 -13.07 81.61 15.79
N GLN A 474 -13.62 81.41 14.59
CA GLN A 474 -14.23 82.49 13.81
C GLN A 474 -15.49 83.07 14.47
N LYS A 475 -16.31 82.23 15.13
CA LYS A 475 -17.46 82.70 15.92
C LYS A 475 -17.01 83.52 17.13
N GLU A 476 -15.98 83.06 17.83
CA GLU A 476 -15.43 83.73 19.01
C GLU A 476 -14.91 85.14 18.70
N VAL A 477 -14.22 85.32 17.55
CA VAL A 477 -13.80 86.64 17.07
C VAL A 477 -15.01 87.54 16.76
N GLY A 478 -16.06 87.00 16.14
CA GLY A 478 -17.28 87.74 15.83
C GLY A 478 -17.96 88.31 17.08
N GLU A 479 -18.18 87.46 18.09
CA GLU A 479 -18.83 87.83 19.35
C GLU A 479 -18.05 88.91 20.11
N LYS A 480 -16.72 88.83 20.15
CA LYS A 480 -15.87 89.83 20.82
C LYS A 480 -15.81 91.16 20.08
N SER A 481 -15.93 91.16 18.74
CA SER A 481 -16.00 92.40 17.95
C SER A 481 -17.33 93.15 18.16
N ASP A 482 -18.44 92.42 18.25
CA ASP A 482 -19.77 93.01 18.48
C ASP A 482 -19.85 93.66 19.87
N LEU A 483 -19.27 93.01 20.89
CA LEU A 483 -19.20 93.53 22.26
C LEU A 483 -18.39 94.85 22.33
N THR A 484 -17.31 94.94 21.56
CA THR A 484 -16.48 96.15 21.50
C THR A 484 -17.19 97.30 20.79
N ARG A 485 -18.00 97.01 19.76
CA ARG A 485 -18.85 98.00 19.08
C ARG A 485 -19.92 98.57 20.00
N GLU A 486 -20.57 97.72 20.80
CA GLU A 486 -21.59 98.13 21.78
C GLU A 486 -21.00 99.11 22.82
N ARG A 487 -19.85 98.76 23.40
CA ARG A 487 -19.16 99.61 24.40
C ARG A 487 -18.68 100.95 23.84
N THR A 488 -18.34 101.01 22.55
CA THR A 488 -17.97 102.26 21.89
C THR A 488 -19.17 103.20 21.77
N SER A 489 -20.34 102.66 21.40
CA SER A 489 -21.58 103.42 21.30
C SER A 489 -22.05 103.98 22.65
N ASP A 490 -21.86 103.24 23.75
CA ASP A 490 -22.21 103.69 25.10
C ASP A 490 -21.39 104.91 25.54
N LEU A 491 -20.08 104.91 25.25
CA LEU A 491 -19.17 106.01 25.57
C LEU A 491 -19.52 107.28 24.79
N GLU A 492 -19.77 107.15 23.48
CA GLU A 492 -20.16 108.27 22.62
C GLU A 492 -21.45 108.94 23.10
N LYS A 493 -22.42 108.11 23.53
CA LYS A 493 -23.68 108.60 24.09
C LYS A 493 -23.45 109.41 25.37
N LEU A 494 -22.65 108.90 26.31
CA LEU A 494 -22.33 109.60 27.56
C LEU A 494 -21.57 110.92 27.33
N GLN A 495 -20.68 110.98 26.33
CA GLN A 495 -19.97 112.20 25.97
C GLN A 495 -20.90 113.25 25.34
N SER A 496 -21.85 112.82 24.50
CA SER A 496 -22.83 113.72 23.87
C SER A 496 -23.82 114.33 24.87
N GLU A 497 -24.20 113.60 25.92
CA GLU A 497 -25.12 114.04 26.97
C GLU A 497 -24.43 114.89 28.06
N SER A 498 -23.10 114.85 28.15
CA SER A 498 -22.30 115.60 29.13
C SER A 498 -22.59 117.12 29.16
N PRO A 499 -22.60 117.86 28.04
CA PRO A 499 -22.87 119.30 28.04
C PRO A 499 -24.30 119.64 28.53
N GLU A 500 -25.30 118.83 28.18
CA GLU A 500 -26.68 119.01 28.68
C GLU A 500 -26.79 118.74 30.17
N ARG A 501 -26.14 117.66 30.66
CA ARG A 501 -26.12 117.34 32.09
C ARG A 501 -25.43 118.43 32.91
N ARG A 502 -24.34 119.03 32.39
CA ARG A 502 -23.65 120.17 33.01
C ARG A 502 -24.53 121.42 33.03
N ALA A 503 -25.18 121.75 31.92
CA ALA A 503 -26.12 122.88 31.84
C ALA A 503 -27.29 122.75 32.82
N ASN A 504 -27.81 121.53 33.04
CA ASN A 504 -28.89 121.27 33.99
C ASN A 504 -28.43 121.42 35.46
N VAL A 505 -27.18 121.06 35.76
CA VAL A 505 -26.56 121.31 37.08
C VAL A 505 -26.37 122.82 37.30
N ASP A 506 -25.93 123.56 36.27
CA ASP A 506 -25.81 125.03 36.32
C ASP A 506 -27.17 125.72 36.51
N GLN A 507 -28.21 125.28 35.80
CA GLN A 507 -29.55 125.85 35.93
C GLN A 507 -30.11 125.65 37.35
N LYS A 508 -29.99 124.43 37.89
CA LYS A 508 -30.40 124.15 39.29
C LYS A 508 -29.63 124.98 40.29
N PHE A 509 -28.35 125.24 40.04
CA PHE A 509 -27.57 126.15 40.87
C PHE A 509 -28.18 127.55 40.84
N PHE A 510 -28.46 128.13 39.67
CA PHE A 510 -29.05 129.46 39.56
C PHE A 510 -30.43 129.57 40.23
N GLU A 511 -31.31 128.59 40.02
CA GLU A 511 -32.66 128.57 40.63
C GLU A 511 -32.58 128.56 42.17
N ASN A 512 -31.72 127.70 42.72
CA ASN A 512 -31.53 127.60 44.16
C ASN A 512 -30.81 128.83 44.73
N TRP A 513 -29.87 129.41 43.97
CA TRP A 513 -29.12 130.59 44.35
C TRP A 513 -30.00 131.84 44.44
N VAL A 514 -30.88 132.04 43.45
CA VAL A 514 -31.87 133.13 43.47
C VAL A 514 -32.85 132.93 44.63
N SER A 515 -33.35 131.71 44.86
CA SER A 515 -34.23 131.43 46.00
C SER A 515 -33.56 131.69 47.36
N ALA A 516 -32.26 131.43 47.47
CA ALA A 516 -31.49 131.75 48.68
C ALA A 516 -31.32 133.27 48.87
N ALA A 517 -31.15 134.02 47.78
CA ALA A 517 -30.99 135.47 47.81
C ALA A 517 -32.26 136.23 48.17
N GLU A 518 -33.44 135.74 47.78
CA GLU A 518 -34.72 136.36 48.16
C GLU A 518 -34.99 136.30 49.67
N LYS A 519 -34.44 135.29 50.34
CA LYS A 519 -34.63 135.03 51.78
C LYS A 519 -33.70 135.84 52.69
N LEU A 520 -32.84 136.68 52.14
CA LEU A 520 -31.97 137.56 52.93
C LEU A 520 -32.79 138.63 53.65
N THR A 521 -32.56 138.80 54.95
CA THR A 521 -33.19 139.87 55.74
C THR A 521 -32.52 141.22 55.47
N ASP A 522 -33.23 142.32 55.70
CA ASP A 522 -32.73 143.68 55.44
C ASP A 522 -31.44 143.99 56.21
N GLU A 523 -31.30 143.47 57.45
CA GLU A 523 -30.06 143.58 58.24
C GLU A 523 -28.88 142.84 57.57
N GLN A 524 -29.15 141.70 56.94
CA GLN A 524 -28.14 140.94 56.23
C GLN A 524 -27.72 141.68 54.95
N LEU A 525 -28.66 142.31 54.23
CA LEU A 525 -28.39 143.13 53.05
C LEU A 525 -27.57 144.39 53.35
N ASP A 526 -27.77 145.01 54.50
CA ASP A 526 -26.96 146.16 54.92
C ASP A 526 -25.53 145.75 55.30
N SER A 527 -25.37 144.56 55.92
CA SER A 527 -24.05 144.01 56.27
C SER A 527 -23.21 143.58 55.05
N VAL A 528 -23.84 143.48 53.89
CA VAL A 528 -23.19 143.09 52.64
C VAL A 528 -22.56 144.32 51.99
N GLN A 529 -21.23 144.40 52.04
CA GLN A 529 -20.44 145.32 51.23
C GLN A 529 -20.25 144.70 49.85
N LEU A 530 -21.04 145.15 48.88
CA LEU A 530 -20.83 144.89 47.47
C LEU A 530 -20.41 146.22 46.84
N ASP A 531 -19.30 146.20 46.11
CA ASP A 531 -18.79 147.35 45.37
C ASP A 531 -19.88 147.85 44.39
N ASP A 532 -20.08 149.17 44.35
CA ASP A 532 -20.99 149.88 43.43
C ASP A 532 -22.51 149.70 43.62
N CYS A 533 -23.01 149.55 44.85
CA CYS A 533 -24.46 149.59 45.10
C CYS A 533 -24.83 150.51 46.29
N GLU A 534 -25.43 151.66 45.98
CA GLU A 534 -25.92 152.61 47.00
C GLU A 534 -27.32 152.24 47.53
N SER A 535 -28.07 151.36 46.84
CA SER A 535 -29.42 150.93 47.23
C SER A 535 -29.53 149.44 47.55
N ARG A 536 -30.46 149.07 48.45
CA ARG A 536 -30.72 147.67 48.84
C ARG A 536 -31.21 146.80 47.68
N ASP A 537 -32.01 147.36 46.77
CA ASP A 537 -32.52 146.64 45.61
C ASP A 537 -31.42 146.30 44.60
N ASP A 538 -30.40 147.15 44.46
CA ASP A 538 -29.29 146.89 43.55
C ASP A 538 -28.38 145.78 44.09
N LYS A 539 -28.13 145.75 45.42
CA LYS A 539 -27.40 144.65 46.07
C LYS A 539 -28.06 143.29 45.83
N ARG A 540 -29.39 143.20 45.93
CA ARG A 540 -30.13 141.95 45.71
C ARG A 540 -30.04 141.49 44.24
N LYS A 541 -30.11 142.43 43.28
CA LYS A 541 -29.92 142.12 41.84
C LYS A 541 -28.52 141.61 41.50
N VAL A 542 -27.48 142.14 42.15
CA VAL A 542 -26.10 141.67 41.95
C VAL A 542 -25.94 140.24 42.45
N ILE A 543 -26.49 139.92 43.63
CA ILE A 543 -26.46 138.56 44.18
C ILE A 543 -27.24 137.58 43.28
N HIS A 544 -28.40 137.97 42.73
CA HIS A 544 -29.18 137.12 41.81
C HIS A 544 -28.41 136.76 40.53
N LYS A 545 -27.49 137.62 40.09
CA LYS A 545 -26.71 137.42 38.85
C LYS A 545 -25.33 136.81 39.10
N MET A 546 -25.01 136.36 40.31
CA MET A 546 -23.73 135.73 40.58
C MET A 546 -23.64 134.33 39.95
N THR A 547 -22.57 134.10 39.19
CA THR A 547 -22.16 132.77 38.75
C THR A 547 -21.55 131.98 39.90
N ALA A 548 -21.48 130.65 39.81
CA ALA A 548 -20.91 129.79 40.84
C ALA A 548 -19.48 130.20 41.24
N ASP A 549 -18.64 130.63 40.29
CA ASP A 549 -17.28 131.11 40.57
C ASP A 549 -17.25 132.42 41.37
N LYS A 550 -18.15 133.35 41.05
CA LYS A 550 -18.29 134.62 41.79
C LYS A 550 -18.90 134.38 43.17
N ALA A 551 -19.84 133.45 43.28
CA ALA A 551 -20.42 133.00 44.52
C ALA A 551 -19.38 132.33 45.45
N ASN A 552 -18.49 131.50 44.91
CA ASN A 552 -17.37 130.92 45.66
C ASN A 552 -16.36 131.99 46.11
N SER A 553 -16.07 132.95 45.23
CA SER A 553 -15.21 134.09 45.58
C SER A 553 -15.82 134.92 46.71
N TRP A 554 -17.14 135.15 46.67
CA TRP A 554 -17.87 135.82 47.75
C TRP A 554 -17.84 135.03 49.06
N LYS A 555 -18.10 133.71 49.02
CA LYS A 555 -17.94 132.83 50.18
C LYS A 555 -16.56 132.96 50.81
N SER A 556 -15.50 133.01 50.01
CA SER A 556 -14.11 133.11 50.50
C SER A 556 -13.78 134.45 51.17
N SER A 557 -14.52 135.51 50.86
CA SER A 557 -14.35 136.84 51.46
C SER A 557 -15.01 136.98 52.85
N VAL A 558 -15.93 136.06 53.20
CA VAL A 558 -16.62 136.05 54.49
C VAL A 558 -16.01 134.96 55.38
N LYS A 559 -15.75 135.27 56.66
CA LYS A 559 -15.26 134.24 57.61
C LYS A 559 -16.22 133.05 57.64
N ASP A 560 -15.69 131.84 57.42
CA ASP A 560 -16.46 130.61 57.24
C ASP A 560 -17.49 130.34 58.35
N LYS A 561 -17.15 130.65 59.61
CA LYS A 561 -18.06 130.50 60.76
C LYS A 561 -19.30 131.42 60.68
N ILE A 562 -19.15 132.59 60.04
CA ILE A 562 -20.24 133.55 59.79
C ILE A 562 -21.04 133.09 58.57
N TRP A 563 -20.36 132.66 57.50
CA TRP A 563 -20.99 132.15 56.28
C TRP A 563 -21.93 130.98 56.58
N ARG A 564 -21.47 129.96 57.30
CA ARG A 564 -22.31 128.81 57.64
C ARG A 564 -23.48 129.15 58.58
N LYS A 565 -23.34 130.18 59.41
CA LYS A 565 -24.41 130.56 60.34
C LYS A 565 -25.50 131.41 59.68
N HIS A 566 -25.11 132.33 58.80
CA HIS A 566 -26.01 133.35 58.24
C HIS A 566 -26.35 133.13 56.77
N TYR A 567 -25.57 132.32 56.04
CA TYR A 567 -25.67 132.09 54.59
C TYR A 567 -25.64 130.59 54.22
N SER A 568 -26.09 129.71 55.13
CA SER A 568 -26.07 128.24 54.95
C SER A 568 -26.79 127.73 53.69
N ALA A 569 -27.84 128.44 53.25
CA ALA A 569 -28.56 128.11 52.02
C ALA A 569 -27.67 128.25 50.77
N PHE A 570 -26.80 129.25 50.73
CA PHE A 570 -25.85 129.46 49.64
C PHE A 570 -24.71 128.44 49.65
N ASP A 571 -24.26 128.02 50.84
CA ASP A 571 -23.25 126.97 50.99
C ASP A 571 -23.72 125.63 50.40
N ARG A 572 -25.00 125.30 50.63
CA ARG A 572 -25.63 124.11 50.07
C ARG A 572 -25.71 124.14 48.54
N CYS A 573 -26.04 125.31 47.96
CA CYS A 573 -26.11 125.47 46.50
C CYS A 573 -24.75 125.19 45.83
N LEU A 574 -23.65 125.68 46.42
CA LEU A 574 -22.30 125.46 45.89
C LEU A 574 -21.85 124.00 46.02
N ALA A 575 -22.18 123.34 47.13
CA ALA A 575 -21.86 121.92 47.34
C ALA A 575 -22.62 120.99 46.37
N ASP A 576 -23.91 121.25 46.14
CA ASP A 576 -24.75 120.48 45.23
C ASP A 576 -24.27 120.62 43.76
N HIS A 577 -23.79 121.81 43.38
CA HIS A 577 -23.21 122.08 42.07
C HIS A 577 -21.91 121.31 41.83
N GLU A 578 -20.97 121.35 42.78
CA GLU A 578 -19.69 120.63 42.67
C GLU A 578 -19.87 119.10 42.63
N GLN A 579 -20.80 118.57 43.43
CA GLN A 579 -21.10 117.14 43.45
C GLN A 579 -21.74 116.66 42.12
N GLY A 580 -22.58 117.50 41.50
CA GLY A 580 -23.18 117.24 40.20
C GLY A 580 -22.15 117.07 39.09
N LEU A 581 -21.14 117.95 39.05
CA LEU A 581 -20.07 117.89 38.04
C LEU A 581 -19.16 116.67 38.20
N LYS A 582 -18.73 116.34 39.43
CA LYS A 582 -17.89 115.16 39.69
C LYS A 582 -18.56 113.83 39.33
N LYS A 583 -19.89 113.75 39.43
CA LYS A 583 -20.64 112.55 39.04
C LYS A 583 -20.56 112.30 37.52
N ILE A 584 -20.69 113.36 36.72
CA ILE A 584 -20.63 113.26 35.25
C ILE A 584 -19.24 112.78 34.80
N GLU A 585 -18.17 113.25 35.46
CA GLU A 585 -16.80 112.84 35.11
C GLU A 585 -16.52 111.37 35.45
N ARG A 586 -17.02 110.87 36.60
CA ARG A 586 -16.86 109.45 36.98
C ARG A 586 -17.52 108.50 35.99
N ASP A 587 -18.74 108.82 35.55
CA ASP A 587 -19.49 107.97 34.61
C ASP A 587 -18.75 107.84 33.26
N ILE A 588 -18.04 108.89 32.81
CA ILE A 588 -17.24 108.88 31.58
C ILE A 588 -15.98 108.01 31.74
N GLU A 589 -15.27 108.13 32.87
CA GLU A 589 -14.05 107.33 33.12
C GLU A 589 -14.33 105.82 33.25
N GLU A 590 -15.45 105.44 33.86
CA GLU A 590 -15.84 104.03 33.99
C GLU A 590 -16.18 103.41 32.64
N ALA A 591 -16.87 104.13 31.76
CA ALA A 591 -17.17 103.68 30.40
C ALA A 591 -15.90 103.52 29.55
N GLN A 592 -14.90 104.40 29.72
CA GLN A 592 -13.63 104.30 28.99
C GLN A 592 -12.84 103.03 29.36
N LYS A 593 -12.74 102.70 30.65
CA LYS A 593 -12.05 101.48 31.11
C LYS A 593 -12.71 100.20 30.61
N ALA A 594 -14.04 100.19 30.50
CA ALA A 594 -14.78 99.04 29.98
C ALA A 594 -14.47 98.78 28.48
N LEU A 595 -14.30 99.85 27.69
CA LEU A 595 -13.95 99.75 26.28
C LEU A 595 -12.54 99.17 26.08
N ASP A 596 -11.56 99.65 26.84
CA ASP A 596 -10.16 99.21 26.71
C ASP A 596 -10.00 97.70 27.03
N LYS A 597 -10.76 97.20 28.01
CA LYS A 597 -10.79 95.76 28.33
C LYS A 597 -11.37 94.93 27.19
N SER A 598 -12.44 95.40 26.54
CA SER A 598 -13.08 94.68 25.43
C SER A 598 -12.16 94.59 24.20
N LYS A 599 -11.39 95.65 23.91
CA LYS A 599 -10.42 95.65 22.80
C LYS A 599 -9.29 94.63 23.00
N ALA A 600 -8.75 94.52 24.21
CA ALA A 600 -7.70 93.55 24.51
C ALA A 600 -8.15 92.09 24.33
N GLU A 601 -9.41 91.79 24.69
CA GLU A 601 -10.00 90.46 24.48
C GLU A 601 -10.22 90.15 22.99
N GLN A 602 -10.58 91.14 22.18
CA GLN A 602 -10.71 90.98 20.73
C GLN A 602 -9.36 90.66 20.06
N GLU A 603 -8.30 91.40 20.40
CA GLU A 603 -6.96 91.18 19.82
C GLU A 603 -6.41 89.78 20.14
N GLN A 604 -6.73 89.23 21.30
CA GLN A 604 -6.32 87.88 21.69
C GLN A 604 -7.03 86.80 20.86
N ALA A 605 -8.32 86.96 20.59
CA ALA A 605 -9.09 86.04 19.74
C ALA A 605 -8.60 86.07 18.28
N GLU A 606 -8.27 87.26 17.75
CA GLU A 606 -7.73 87.41 16.38
C GLU A 606 -6.35 86.75 16.22
N LYS A 607 -5.49 86.81 17.24
CA LYS A 607 -4.20 86.10 17.24
C LYS A 607 -4.38 84.58 17.19
N ALA A 608 -5.31 84.04 17.98
CA ALA A 608 -5.58 82.60 18.01
C ALA A 608 -6.11 82.07 16.66
N LEU A 609 -6.90 82.88 15.93
CA LEU A 609 -7.36 82.54 14.58
C LEU A 609 -6.22 82.55 13.56
N ASN A 610 -5.32 83.54 13.63
CA ASN A 610 -4.17 83.64 12.73
C ASN A 610 -3.15 82.51 12.94
N GLU A 611 -2.90 82.08 14.18
CA GLU A 611 -2.01 80.96 14.49
C GLU A 611 -2.56 79.61 13.99
N HIS A 612 -3.88 79.45 13.88
CA HIS A 612 -4.52 78.24 13.35
C HIS A 612 -4.33 78.09 11.82
N GLY A 613 -3.97 79.17 11.12
CA GLY A 613 -3.61 79.20 9.70
C GLY A 613 -4.79 79.18 8.72
N PRO A 614 -4.59 79.59 7.45
CA PRO A 614 -5.66 79.71 6.45
C PRO A 614 -6.02 78.41 5.72
N SER A 615 -5.24 77.34 5.89
CA SER A 615 -5.44 76.07 5.15
C SER A 615 -4.95 74.85 5.92
N PHE A 616 -5.63 73.72 5.74
CA PHE A 616 -5.26 72.43 6.32
C PHE A 616 -3.93 71.86 5.76
N VAL A 617 -3.05 71.38 6.64
CA VAL A 617 -1.82 70.66 6.29
C VAL A 617 -1.85 69.27 6.94
N TYR A 618 -1.82 68.22 6.12
CA TYR A 618 -1.87 66.83 6.61
C TYR A 618 -0.57 66.45 7.32
N GLN A 619 -0.69 65.91 8.54
CA GLN A 619 0.43 65.29 9.24
C GLN A 619 0.17 63.78 9.37
N PRO A 620 0.99 62.94 8.71
CA PRO A 620 0.80 61.50 8.81
C PRO A 620 1.04 61.04 10.24
N LYS A 621 0.06 60.34 10.84
CA LYS A 621 0.34 59.52 12.02
C LYS A 621 1.34 58.44 11.62
N GLN A 622 2.30 58.12 12.50
CA GLN A 622 3.11 56.92 12.33
C GLN A 622 2.16 55.76 12.04
N THR A 623 2.43 55.05 10.94
CA THR A 623 1.61 53.96 10.39
C THR A 623 1.25 52.98 11.51
N SER A 624 0.07 53.15 12.10
CA SER A 624 -0.46 52.16 13.02
C SER A 624 -1.06 51.07 12.14
N ASP A 625 -0.46 49.89 12.21
CA ASP A 625 -0.83 48.66 11.51
C ASP A 625 -2.20 48.09 12.00
N ALA A 626 -3.11 48.99 12.39
CA ALA A 626 -4.34 48.67 13.10
C ALA A 626 -5.42 48.14 12.16
N LEU A 627 -5.57 48.70 10.95
CA LEU A 627 -6.52 48.18 9.96
C LEU A 627 -6.04 46.86 9.36
N ALA A 628 -4.73 46.72 9.13
CA ALA A 628 -4.13 45.45 8.73
C ALA A 628 -4.38 44.37 9.81
N LYS A 629 -4.31 44.71 11.11
CA LYS A 629 -4.70 43.81 12.21
C LYS A 629 -6.20 43.52 12.23
N GLN A 630 -7.06 44.51 12.00
CA GLN A 630 -8.52 44.36 12.02
C GLN A 630 -9.06 43.56 10.83
N LEU A 631 -8.38 43.63 9.68
CA LEU A 631 -8.69 42.88 8.47
C LEU A 631 -8.02 41.49 8.44
N ARG A 632 -7.24 41.11 9.47
CA ARG A 632 -6.37 39.92 9.51
C ARG A 632 -5.35 39.86 8.35
N LEU A 633 -4.86 41.02 7.91
CA LEU A 633 -3.81 41.15 6.92
C LEU A 633 -2.40 41.24 7.54
N THR A 634 -2.28 41.47 8.85
CA THR A 634 -0.99 41.33 9.54
C THR A 634 -0.67 39.87 9.81
N GLY A 635 0.29 39.34 9.05
CA GLY A 635 1.31 38.41 9.54
C GLY A 635 0.86 37.28 10.45
N ASN A 636 -0.20 36.55 10.10
CA ASN A 636 -0.27 35.14 10.45
C ASN A 636 0.42 34.38 9.33
N LYS A 637 1.60 33.83 9.61
CA LYS A 637 2.38 32.93 8.73
C LYS A 637 1.56 31.75 8.16
N SER A 638 0.33 31.53 8.62
CA SER A 638 -0.55 30.47 8.14
C SER A 638 -1.29 30.78 6.83
N VAL A 639 -1.29 32.03 6.34
CA VAL A 639 -1.83 32.39 5.00
C VAL A 639 -0.71 32.64 3.98
N GLU A 640 0.55 32.66 4.44
CA GLU A 640 1.76 32.77 3.61
C GLU A 640 2.27 31.43 3.08
N SER A 641 1.55 30.32 3.30
CA SER A 641 1.81 29.13 2.49
C SER A 641 1.45 29.48 1.05
N GLN A 642 2.48 29.59 0.22
CA GLN A 642 2.36 29.70 -1.22
C GLN A 642 1.41 28.58 -1.66
N PHE A 643 0.41 28.91 -2.47
CA PHE A 643 -0.50 27.89 -2.98
C PHE A 643 0.35 26.90 -3.81
N GLU A 644 0.35 25.63 -3.41
CA GLU A 644 1.15 24.57 -4.02
C GLU A 644 0.23 23.62 -4.80
N TRP A 645 0.59 23.34 -6.05
CA TRP A 645 -0.05 22.29 -6.82
C TRP A 645 0.42 20.92 -6.32
N PRO A 646 -0.42 19.87 -6.41
CA PRO A 646 0.04 18.50 -6.22
C PRO A 646 1.25 18.20 -7.11
N SER A 647 2.21 17.44 -6.60
CA SER A 647 3.50 17.18 -7.28
C SER A 647 3.38 16.26 -8.50
N LYS A 648 2.27 15.54 -8.65
CA LYS A 648 2.01 14.61 -9.77
C LYS A 648 0.75 15.04 -10.54
N GLU A 649 0.84 15.07 -11.87
CA GLU A 649 -0.30 15.31 -12.77
C GLU A 649 -1.25 14.10 -12.78
N LEU A 650 -2.53 14.33 -13.06
CA LEU A 650 -3.48 13.25 -13.36
C LEU A 650 -3.09 12.55 -14.67
N PRO A 651 -3.53 11.29 -14.88
CA PRO A 651 -3.30 10.59 -16.14
C PRO A 651 -4.08 11.24 -17.31
N ALA A 652 -3.69 10.94 -18.54
CA ALA A 652 -4.34 11.46 -19.74
C ALA A 652 -5.84 11.09 -19.83
N LYS A 653 -6.62 11.97 -20.47
CA LYS A 653 -8.06 11.74 -20.69
C LYS A 653 -8.30 10.40 -21.39
N GLY A 654 -9.14 9.57 -20.80
CA GLY A 654 -9.46 8.23 -21.30
C GLY A 654 -8.76 7.10 -20.56
N THR A 655 -7.87 7.39 -19.61
CA THR A 655 -7.25 6.39 -18.71
C THR A 655 -7.59 6.69 -17.25
N GLU A 656 -7.66 5.66 -16.41
CA GLU A 656 -7.98 5.80 -14.99
C GLU A 656 -6.84 5.31 -14.10
N LEU A 657 -6.59 6.03 -13.01
CA LEU A 657 -5.56 5.63 -12.03
C LEU A 657 -6.27 5.02 -10.81
N ARG A 658 -6.02 3.74 -10.57
CA ARG A 658 -6.55 3.03 -9.42
C ARG A 658 -5.41 2.57 -8.51
N THR A 659 -5.69 2.45 -7.22
CA THR A 659 -4.75 1.91 -6.23
C THR A 659 -5.37 0.68 -5.60
N HIS A 660 -4.57 -0.36 -5.44
CA HIS A 660 -4.92 -1.50 -4.63
C HIS A 660 -3.71 -1.89 -3.77
N GLN A 661 -3.92 -1.92 -2.45
CA GLN A 661 -2.87 -2.09 -1.45
C GLN A 661 -1.80 -0.99 -1.51
N GLN A 662 -0.63 -1.29 -2.07
CA GLN A 662 0.50 -0.36 -2.25
C GLN A 662 0.84 -0.10 -3.73
N ASP A 663 0.20 -0.83 -4.64
CA ASP A 663 0.46 -0.74 -6.07
C ASP A 663 -0.54 0.18 -6.75
N ARG A 664 -0.03 0.96 -7.70
CA ARG A 664 -0.82 1.82 -8.59
C ARG A 664 -1.03 1.12 -9.92
N TYR A 665 -2.24 1.21 -10.44
CA TYR A 665 -2.68 0.60 -11.68
C TYR A 665 -3.23 1.68 -12.59
N LEU A 666 -2.68 1.77 -13.80
CA LEU A 666 -3.20 2.63 -14.86
C LEU A 666 -4.10 1.78 -15.76
N VAL A 667 -5.40 2.01 -15.68
CA VAL A 667 -6.41 1.28 -16.44
C VAL A 667 -6.56 1.93 -17.81
N ILE A 668 -6.33 1.13 -18.85
CA ILE A 668 -6.59 1.47 -20.25
C ILE A 668 -7.88 0.80 -20.73
N PHE A 669 -8.58 1.47 -21.64
CA PHE A 669 -9.84 0.99 -22.21
C PHE A 669 -9.75 0.73 -23.72
N ASP A 670 -8.68 1.20 -24.37
CA ASP A 670 -8.49 1.12 -25.82
C ASP A 670 -6.99 0.94 -26.16
N GLU A 671 -6.68 0.21 -27.23
CA GLU A 671 -5.32 -0.06 -27.69
C GLU A 671 -4.58 1.22 -28.11
N ASP A 672 -5.31 2.19 -28.66
CA ASP A 672 -4.76 3.51 -29.06
C ASP A 672 -4.20 4.31 -27.87
N GLN A 673 -4.46 3.87 -26.63
CA GLN A 673 -3.99 4.52 -25.41
C GLN A 673 -2.67 3.96 -24.89
N ILE A 674 -2.17 2.82 -25.42
CA ILE A 674 -1.01 2.11 -24.87
C ILE A 674 0.25 2.99 -24.86
N ASP A 675 0.59 3.64 -25.97
CA ASP A 675 1.79 4.50 -26.05
C ASP A 675 1.77 5.66 -25.04
N ARG A 676 0.58 6.22 -24.80
CA ARG A 676 0.40 7.30 -23.81
C ARG A 676 0.40 6.75 -22.39
N ALA A 677 -0.20 5.57 -22.20
CA ALA A 677 -0.24 4.89 -20.93
C ALA A 677 1.16 4.47 -20.46
N ILE A 678 2.07 4.12 -21.36
CA ILE A 678 3.48 3.84 -21.03
C ILE A 678 4.15 5.08 -20.42
N GLN A 679 4.00 6.24 -21.04
CA GLN A 679 4.56 7.50 -20.53
C GLN A 679 3.96 7.89 -19.16
N ASP A 680 2.64 7.75 -19.02
CA ASP A 680 1.95 8.04 -17.76
C ASP A 680 2.26 7.02 -16.66
N ALA A 681 2.42 5.74 -17.02
CA ALA A 681 2.79 4.67 -16.10
C ALA A 681 4.19 4.88 -15.52
N GLU A 682 5.18 5.24 -16.35
CA GLU A 682 6.53 5.60 -15.88
C GLU A 682 6.48 6.79 -14.92
N ARG A 683 5.78 7.86 -15.31
CA ARG A 683 5.63 9.10 -14.54
C ARG A 683 4.93 8.87 -13.20
N LEU A 684 3.88 8.05 -13.18
CA LEU A 684 3.05 7.79 -12.01
C LEU A 684 3.54 6.61 -11.17
N SER A 685 4.51 5.85 -11.69
CA SER A 685 4.99 4.57 -11.16
C SER A 685 3.84 3.58 -11.00
N ALA A 686 3.06 3.41 -12.07
CA ALA A 686 1.89 2.55 -12.12
C ALA A 686 2.08 1.38 -13.10
N LYS A 687 1.41 0.26 -12.85
CA LYS A 687 1.35 -0.89 -13.78
C LYS A 687 0.18 -0.69 -14.74
N ILE A 688 0.40 -0.90 -16.03
CA ILE A 688 -0.65 -0.81 -17.05
C ILE A 688 -1.51 -2.07 -16.97
N VAL A 689 -2.83 -1.88 -16.90
CA VAL A 689 -3.81 -2.96 -16.84
C VAL A 689 -5.01 -2.63 -17.71
N CYS A 690 -5.71 -3.65 -18.20
CA CYS A 690 -6.96 -3.50 -18.93
C CYS A 690 -8.17 -3.60 -17.99
N ASP A 691 -9.26 -2.97 -18.38
CA ASP A 691 -10.56 -3.18 -17.74
C ASP A 691 -11.21 -4.48 -18.23
N LYS A 692 -11.70 -5.29 -17.30
CA LYS A 692 -12.22 -6.64 -17.57
C LYS A 692 -13.59 -6.62 -18.29
N GLU A 693 -14.37 -5.56 -18.12
CA GLU A 693 -15.66 -5.40 -18.83
C GLU A 693 -15.46 -4.90 -20.26
N SER A 694 -14.39 -4.14 -20.50
CA SER A 694 -14.06 -3.57 -21.80
C SER A 694 -13.39 -4.58 -22.76
N ALA A 695 -12.68 -5.58 -22.23
CA ALA A 695 -11.95 -6.59 -23.01
C ALA A 695 -12.81 -7.76 -23.51
N ASN A 696 -14.05 -7.90 -23.03
CA ASN A 696 -15.01 -8.94 -23.47
C ASN A 696 -16.02 -8.42 -24.52
N GLY A 697 -15.81 -7.21 -25.05
CA GLY A 697 -16.69 -6.51 -26.00
C GLY A 697 -16.28 -6.66 -27.45
#